data_AF-A0A1V5GY93-F1
#
_entry.id   AF-A0A1V5GY93-F1
#
_cell.length_a   1.000
_cell.length_b   1.000
_cell.length_c   1.000
_cell.angle_alpha   90.00
_cell.angle_beta   90.00
_cell.angle_gamma   90.00
#
_symmetry.space_group_name_H-M   'P 1'
#
loop_
_entity.id
_entity.type
_entity.pdbx_description
1 polymer ?
#
loop_
_entity_poly.entity_id
_entity_poly.type
_entity_poly.pdbx_seq_one_letter_code
_entity_poly.pdbx_strand_id
1 'polypeptide(L)'
;MTTMKRMAGRALAVAATLSAAAALAAGEPARLDLDQPQCAGISGFRAFWDRPVMLAEDGASQVVDRGSFGKGPSAVWSSDAPGALVFDAVHRSLLVRFPDAAEKIAAALKQNKLAVAKVELVLPFRDTEFWPEGYADPSGMSFLGDLWVRIPPQWHAVAYALRRPWGADARTGPTFNAFVNGAGYWAKYGAQDTTQDRFAPEFGPAEVSHANTVGRLDVTAVLTDPAFGRTLGERLRTLADCGFLVRKQEYYDIRYFTGGYEWGTATGGRGILIHTPQLAVTFGPPVESADELGDLPLPADLAKVRSGQATAVMPSAAQITQFAAAKGFNRPAGMPDWQWQRVQELQAAGRAEGYPATPEAYGQWLDSMLAIQPRRWDGFDAAEKTQLYSLYADTWPEPVRDHWKLYWRAWLMPERDIKELVHSWTEVPKAKEYYTQTGDWRGNTQFYRVYCYNMGTMNFNHTAVAGTLLGGHILGDARVEADGRHGLEFWPLRTWCWFDGSTQESIDHYYFAISLKDQKMFADFGPTQMDRMMGRIILAKSIEELTSCFHPGLRRFISSSGRTGPGELFGIQDGLSHIVHTLSQRGALTDLGQATTVGGMPVYGHDAPPSTIARQTLNSPWAPLWVSHMIDDKPLPYSAIMTYKMWGNYEATPLWKVSYQGQNYGLASLDVASGNETVNLMAQWRRTDRQAEKAVDLSTLTCRYGINTVNLLDSVWHGQKNRNPNGSLDTHGGYTATFQYRNRALVFTSPLKGLDYPAYPAPAEVMSLQTAIGLFQFQEPATWEVYVDGQRVASYPAVVKAGQRITIKDGVSYVGIIPLPSTDLGRSAEVVITDQTGPEVELQGGGKARPTLLVEQYNYRSDTNMPKERRSSDEVDQAYGGFVIEVGDAAEYKSFEAFQQHLAEARLDAKWDPERKLLTVAYQSAADLMECAYNPAYTGDWDHKTPTDQCFPYRKVNGAWPYLAPGVERDTTLTQITRTGSVEKGGAALTTDPGHIAYLQTEPVTGTYTGYNPFSELVNWSLATPGGIKVSADGKIGMLRVSVQPKTGAVDIDQAYLPEQRSVDGIAHALLLQGFAGPPAVTLNGQPLPTLEAATVAGQAVYMVPVLQP
;
A
#
# COMPACT_ATOMS: atom_id res chain seq x y z
N MET A 1 10.84 -65.39 22.49
CA MET A 1 11.06 -63.99 22.93
C MET A 1 9.85 -63.36 23.65
N THR A 2 8.67 -63.96 23.60
CA THR A 2 7.40 -63.46 24.16
C THR A 2 7.28 -63.59 25.69
N THR A 3 8.09 -64.45 26.31
CA THR A 3 8.05 -64.73 27.76
C THR A 3 8.94 -63.77 28.58
N MET A 4 10.01 -63.22 27.99
CA MET A 4 10.87 -62.23 28.64
C MET A 4 10.22 -60.84 28.73
N LYS A 5 9.37 -60.45 27.77
CA LYS A 5 8.60 -59.20 27.83
C LYS A 5 7.51 -59.19 28.93
N ARG A 6 6.92 -60.35 29.25
CA ARG A 6 5.94 -60.49 30.35
C ARG A 6 6.56 -60.40 31.75
N MET A 7 7.83 -60.76 31.91
CA MET A 7 8.55 -60.59 33.19
C MET A 7 9.06 -59.16 33.39
N ALA A 8 9.49 -58.46 32.33
CA ALA A 8 9.88 -57.05 32.40
C ALA A 8 8.70 -56.13 32.77
N GLY A 9 7.50 -56.39 32.24
CA GLY A 9 6.28 -55.64 32.59
C GLY A 9 5.81 -55.86 34.04
N ARG A 10 6.07 -57.04 34.63
CA ARG A 10 5.78 -57.31 36.05
C ARG A 10 6.81 -56.69 37.00
N ALA A 11 8.08 -56.66 36.63
CA ALA A 11 9.13 -56.08 37.46
C ALA A 11 9.05 -54.53 37.53
N LEU A 12 8.70 -53.86 36.43
CA LEU A 12 8.48 -52.39 36.44
C LEU A 12 7.16 -51.98 37.10
N ALA A 13 6.09 -52.78 36.97
CA ALA A 13 4.83 -52.52 37.67
C ALA A 13 5.00 -52.55 39.20
N VAL A 14 5.93 -53.38 39.71
CA VAL A 14 6.28 -53.45 41.14
C VAL A 14 7.08 -52.23 41.62
N ALA A 15 7.92 -51.62 40.77
CA ALA A 15 8.71 -50.44 41.13
C ALA A 15 7.87 -49.15 41.19
N ALA A 16 6.95 -48.93 40.23
CA ALA A 16 6.02 -47.80 40.25
C ALA A 16 5.06 -47.87 41.46
N THR A 17 4.67 -49.07 41.86
CA THR A 17 3.76 -49.33 42.99
C THR A 17 4.41 -49.18 44.36
N LEU A 18 5.71 -49.45 44.49
CA LEU A 18 6.46 -49.19 45.74
C LEU A 18 6.58 -47.69 46.05
N SER A 19 6.71 -46.82 45.05
CA SER A 19 6.82 -45.37 45.29
C SER A 19 5.48 -44.73 45.68
N ALA A 20 4.37 -45.16 45.08
CA ALA A 20 3.03 -44.66 45.40
C ALA A 20 2.58 -45.08 46.82
N ALA A 21 2.85 -46.31 47.23
CA ALA A 21 2.53 -46.79 48.58
C ALA A 21 3.35 -46.10 49.68
N ALA A 22 4.62 -45.73 49.39
CA ALA A 22 5.47 -44.98 50.31
C ALA A 22 5.04 -43.51 50.46
N ALA A 23 4.61 -42.85 49.37
CA ALA A 23 4.07 -41.48 49.41
C ALA A 23 2.74 -41.39 50.19
N LEU A 24 1.85 -42.36 50.00
CA LEU A 24 0.59 -42.48 50.76
C LEU A 24 0.84 -42.71 52.27
N ALA A 25 1.92 -43.40 52.64
CA ALA A 25 2.33 -43.57 54.04
C ALA A 25 2.96 -42.31 54.65
N ALA A 26 3.45 -41.38 53.82
CA ALA A 26 4.06 -40.11 54.22
C ALA A 26 3.11 -38.91 54.17
N GLY A 27 1.85 -39.09 53.72
CA GLY A 27 0.87 -38.01 53.57
C GLY A 27 1.05 -37.17 52.30
N GLU A 28 1.88 -37.60 51.35
CA GLU A 28 2.08 -36.95 50.06
C GLU A 28 1.12 -37.54 48.99
N PRO A 29 0.60 -36.72 48.06
CA PRO A 29 -0.25 -37.22 46.98
C PRO A 29 0.54 -38.18 46.09
N ALA A 30 0.01 -39.40 45.89
CA ALA A 30 0.65 -40.40 45.03
C ALA A 30 0.73 -39.88 43.59
N ARG A 31 1.93 -39.93 42.99
CA ARG A 31 2.19 -39.44 41.64
C ARG A 31 2.78 -40.53 40.75
N LEU A 32 2.34 -40.56 39.50
CA LEU A 32 2.86 -41.41 38.44
C LEU A 32 3.30 -40.53 37.27
N ASP A 33 4.61 -40.52 36.98
CA ASP A 33 5.17 -39.86 35.81
C ASP A 33 5.42 -40.88 34.69
N LEU A 34 4.92 -40.59 33.49
CA LEU A 34 5.12 -41.40 32.30
C LEU A 34 6.03 -40.63 31.33
N ASP A 35 7.21 -41.16 31.08
CA ASP A 35 8.33 -40.50 30.38
C ASP A 35 8.75 -41.22 29.08
N GLN A 36 7.98 -42.20 28.64
CA GLN A 36 8.20 -42.94 27.39
C GLN A 36 7.11 -42.61 26.36
N PRO A 37 7.02 -41.37 25.86
CA PRO A 37 6.06 -41.00 24.83
C PRO A 37 6.45 -41.60 23.47
N GLN A 38 5.47 -41.68 22.58
CA GLN A 38 5.73 -41.61 21.15
C GLN A 38 5.48 -40.19 20.66
N CYS A 39 6.38 -39.68 19.83
CA CYS A 39 6.31 -38.35 19.26
C CYS A 39 6.41 -38.39 17.73
N ALA A 40 5.55 -37.63 17.07
CA ALA A 40 5.56 -37.46 15.62
C ALA A 40 5.23 -36.01 15.25
N GLY A 41 5.74 -35.55 14.11
CA GLY A 41 5.46 -34.23 13.55
C GLY A 41 4.47 -34.33 12.40
N ILE A 42 3.58 -33.35 12.30
CA ILE A 42 2.81 -33.09 11.07
C ILE A 42 3.01 -31.63 10.66
N SER A 43 3.10 -31.39 9.36
CA SER A 43 3.40 -30.05 8.83
C SER A 43 2.48 -29.64 7.70
N GLY A 44 1.98 -28.41 7.76
CA GLY A 44 1.18 -27.78 6.70
C GLY A 44 1.96 -27.46 5.42
N PHE A 45 3.29 -27.50 5.46
CA PHE A 45 4.12 -27.39 4.26
C PHE A 45 3.86 -28.56 3.31
N ARG A 46 3.70 -28.26 2.01
CA ARG A 46 3.31 -29.22 0.97
C ARG A 46 4.19 -30.47 0.92
N ALA A 47 5.50 -30.31 1.12
CA ALA A 47 6.46 -31.41 1.15
C ALA A 47 6.18 -32.47 2.24
N PHE A 48 5.34 -32.14 3.23
CA PHE A 48 5.02 -32.99 4.37
C PHE A 48 3.58 -33.49 4.39
N TRP A 49 2.79 -33.24 3.34
CA TRP A 49 1.38 -33.66 3.33
C TRP A 49 1.20 -35.18 3.49
N ASP A 50 2.09 -35.96 2.86
CA ASP A 50 2.09 -37.43 2.89
C ASP A 50 3.40 -38.03 3.45
N ARG A 51 4.24 -37.21 4.08
CA ARG A 51 5.51 -37.65 4.68
C ARG A 51 5.37 -37.78 6.19
N PRO A 52 5.53 -38.98 6.77
CA PRO A 52 5.63 -39.13 8.21
C PRO A 52 6.91 -38.46 8.73
N VAL A 53 6.81 -37.78 9.87
CA VAL A 53 7.97 -37.20 10.56
C VAL A 53 8.06 -37.82 11.94
N MET A 54 9.06 -38.68 12.17
CA MET A 54 9.37 -39.17 13.51
C MET A 54 10.14 -38.09 14.26
N LEU A 55 9.84 -37.91 15.55
CA LEU A 55 10.53 -36.92 16.37
C LEU A 55 11.16 -37.56 17.61
N ALA A 56 12.34 -37.07 17.96
CA ALA A 56 13.09 -37.50 19.14
C ALA A 56 13.84 -36.31 19.76
N GLU A 57 14.21 -36.42 21.04
CA GLU A 57 14.92 -35.37 21.75
C GLU A 57 16.30 -35.07 21.14
N ASP A 58 17.03 -36.11 20.74
CA ASP A 58 18.31 -36.06 20.02
C ASP A 58 18.14 -36.02 18.49
N GLY A 59 16.92 -35.75 18.02
CA GLY A 59 16.60 -35.68 16.60
C GLY A 59 17.34 -34.56 15.86
N ALA A 60 17.38 -34.68 14.54
CA ALA A 60 18.15 -33.83 13.65
C ALA A 60 17.81 -32.34 13.83
N SER A 61 18.87 -31.55 14.02
CA SER A 61 18.84 -30.10 14.06
C SER A 61 20.13 -29.53 13.48
N GLN A 62 20.09 -28.29 13.03
CA GLN A 62 21.23 -27.53 12.54
C GLN A 62 21.32 -26.19 13.26
N VAL A 63 22.51 -25.59 13.29
CA VAL A 63 22.69 -24.24 13.82
C VAL A 63 22.72 -23.25 12.66
N VAL A 64 21.80 -22.28 12.69
CA VAL A 64 21.74 -21.20 11.69
C VAL A 64 22.26 -19.93 12.33
N ASP A 65 23.21 -19.27 11.66
CA ASP A 65 23.85 -18.03 12.11
C ASP A 65 23.60 -16.91 11.10
N ARG A 66 22.91 -15.85 11.54
CA ARG A 66 22.64 -14.64 10.74
C ARG A 66 23.39 -13.42 11.28
N GLY A 67 24.51 -13.62 11.97
CA GLY A 67 25.33 -12.54 12.53
C GLY A 67 24.60 -11.79 13.66
N SER A 68 24.53 -10.46 13.57
CA SER A 68 23.90 -9.60 14.58
C SER A 68 22.42 -9.89 14.82
N PHE A 69 21.77 -10.57 13.89
CA PHE A 69 20.34 -10.92 13.97
C PHE A 69 20.07 -12.20 14.77
N GLY A 70 21.12 -12.89 15.20
CA GLY A 70 21.02 -14.04 16.09
C GLY A 70 21.47 -15.36 15.48
N LYS A 71 21.91 -16.23 16.37
CA LYS A 71 22.32 -17.61 16.11
C LYS A 71 21.45 -18.53 16.96
N GLY A 72 20.93 -19.60 16.37
CA GLY A 72 20.09 -20.54 17.11
C GLY A 72 19.93 -21.88 16.41
N PRO A 73 19.43 -22.90 17.14
CA PRO A 73 19.10 -24.18 16.54
C PRO A 73 17.88 -24.06 15.62
N SER A 74 17.84 -24.89 14.59
CA SER A 74 16.68 -25.15 13.75
C SER A 74 16.48 -26.64 13.58
N ALA A 75 15.24 -27.10 13.75
CA ALA A 75 14.88 -28.49 13.57
C ALA A 75 14.87 -28.86 12.08
N VAL A 76 15.36 -30.06 11.76
CA VAL A 76 15.38 -30.59 10.40
C VAL A 76 14.36 -31.72 10.31
N TRP A 77 13.19 -31.47 9.72
CA TRP A 77 12.15 -32.47 9.49
C TRP A 77 12.24 -33.08 8.09
N SER A 78 12.93 -32.40 7.17
CA SER A 78 13.13 -32.81 5.78
C SER A 78 14.02 -34.06 5.60
N SER A 79 14.73 -34.53 6.64
CA SER A 79 15.59 -35.71 6.58
C SER A 79 14.85 -37.02 6.88
N ASP A 80 15.43 -38.18 6.52
CA ASP A 80 14.88 -39.50 6.84
C ASP A 80 15.15 -39.95 8.29
N ALA A 81 16.04 -39.24 9.01
CA ALA A 81 16.28 -39.46 10.43
C ALA A 81 15.18 -38.77 11.27
N PRO A 82 14.94 -39.20 12.53
CA PRO A 82 14.07 -38.47 13.44
C PRO A 82 14.48 -37.01 13.56
N GLY A 83 13.52 -36.08 13.42
CA GLY A 83 13.74 -34.65 13.60
C GLY A 83 13.68 -34.24 15.07
N ALA A 84 14.24 -33.07 15.40
CA ALA A 84 14.12 -32.52 16.75
C ALA A 84 12.65 -32.20 17.12
N LEU A 85 12.31 -32.39 18.40
CA LEU A 85 11.00 -32.04 18.97
C LEU A 85 10.78 -30.52 18.93
N VAL A 86 10.01 -30.06 17.95
CA VAL A 86 9.62 -28.65 17.78
C VAL A 86 8.16 -28.54 17.39
N PHE A 87 7.53 -27.42 17.72
CA PHE A 87 6.24 -27.04 17.18
C PHE A 87 6.15 -25.51 17.09
N ASP A 88 5.36 -25.03 16.13
CA ASP A 88 5.12 -23.61 15.89
C ASP A 88 3.62 -23.32 15.83
N ALA A 89 3.26 -22.07 15.51
CA ALA A 89 1.87 -21.65 15.53
C ALA A 89 1.16 -21.96 14.22
N VAL A 90 1.87 -22.19 13.12
CA VAL A 90 1.33 -22.12 11.76
C VAL A 90 1.32 -23.48 11.10
N HIS A 91 2.49 -24.07 10.85
CA HIS A 91 2.61 -25.28 10.03
C HIS A 91 3.00 -26.50 10.86
N ARG A 92 3.95 -26.40 11.78
CA ARG A 92 4.51 -27.57 12.47
C ARG A 92 3.81 -27.83 13.79
N SER A 93 3.10 -28.95 13.85
CA SER A 93 2.44 -29.43 15.08
C SER A 93 3.10 -30.71 15.59
N LEU A 94 3.17 -30.86 16.90
CA LEU A 94 3.73 -32.03 17.58
C LEU A 94 2.60 -32.94 18.05
N LEU A 95 2.65 -34.22 17.71
CA LEU A 95 1.76 -35.24 18.25
C LEU A 95 2.49 -35.98 19.37
N VAL A 96 1.83 -36.13 20.52
CA VAL A 96 2.37 -36.84 21.69
C VAL A 96 1.35 -37.84 22.20
N ARG A 97 1.74 -39.10 22.36
CA ARG A 97 0.91 -40.12 23.02
C ARG A 97 1.76 -40.99 23.95
N PHE A 98 1.09 -41.65 24.90
CA PHE A 98 1.74 -42.50 25.90
C PHE A 98 1.14 -43.91 25.82
N PRO A 99 1.70 -44.82 24.99
CA PRO A 99 1.06 -46.10 24.66
C PRO A 99 0.75 -47.00 25.87
N ASP A 100 1.57 -46.92 26.92
CA ASP A 100 1.39 -47.72 28.14
C ASP A 100 0.56 -47.00 29.23
N ALA A 101 0.07 -45.78 28.96
CA ALA A 101 -0.59 -44.96 29.98
C ALA A 101 -1.86 -45.62 30.52
N ALA A 102 -2.66 -46.20 29.63
CA ALA A 102 -3.91 -46.85 29.99
C ALA A 102 -3.69 -47.96 31.03
N GLU A 103 -2.74 -48.86 30.76
CA GLU A 103 -2.41 -49.98 31.63
C GLU A 103 -1.78 -49.52 32.95
N LYS A 104 -0.82 -48.58 32.90
CA LYS A 104 -0.11 -48.10 34.10
C LYS A 104 -1.01 -47.31 35.03
N ILE A 105 -1.87 -46.43 34.50
CA ILE A 105 -2.82 -45.64 35.29
C ILE A 105 -3.91 -46.57 35.85
N ALA A 106 -4.48 -47.48 35.04
CA ALA A 106 -5.47 -48.44 35.52
C ALA A 106 -4.93 -49.34 36.64
N ALA A 107 -3.67 -49.77 36.56
CA ALA A 107 -3.02 -50.55 37.61
C ALA A 107 -2.90 -49.74 38.92
N ALA A 108 -2.46 -48.48 38.84
CA ALA A 108 -2.35 -47.59 39.99
C ALA A 108 -3.71 -47.33 40.66
N LEU A 109 -4.77 -47.09 39.87
CA LEU A 109 -6.13 -46.88 40.38
C LEU A 109 -6.68 -48.13 41.08
N LYS A 110 -6.56 -49.32 40.46
CA LYS A 110 -7.07 -50.59 41.01
C LYS A 110 -6.34 -51.04 42.27
N GLN A 111 -5.01 -50.96 42.29
CA GLN A 111 -4.21 -51.52 43.38
C GLN A 111 -4.32 -50.72 44.68
N ASN A 112 -4.50 -49.39 44.57
CA ASN A 112 -4.49 -48.48 45.72
C ASN A 112 -5.85 -47.83 45.99
N LYS A 113 -6.91 -48.25 45.27
CA LYS A 113 -8.26 -47.66 45.30
C LYS A 113 -8.24 -46.13 45.16
N LEU A 114 -7.45 -45.60 44.25
CA LEU A 114 -7.27 -44.16 44.11
C LEU A 114 -8.24 -43.56 43.07
N ALA A 115 -8.51 -42.27 43.18
CA ALA A 115 -9.16 -41.48 42.13
C ALA A 115 -8.12 -40.62 41.38
N VAL A 116 -8.38 -40.29 40.12
CA VAL A 116 -7.58 -39.29 39.39
C VAL A 116 -7.89 -37.91 39.96
N ALA A 117 -6.88 -37.23 40.50
CA ALA A 117 -7.03 -35.85 40.99
C ALA A 117 -6.56 -34.83 39.95
N LYS A 118 -5.44 -35.08 39.30
CA LYS A 118 -4.89 -34.20 38.27
C LYS A 118 -4.11 -34.98 37.22
N VAL A 119 -4.19 -34.54 35.96
CA VAL A 119 -3.36 -35.05 34.86
C VAL A 119 -2.74 -33.86 34.16
N GLU A 120 -1.41 -33.86 33.99
CA GLU A 120 -0.69 -32.80 33.31
C GLU A 120 0.16 -33.35 32.17
N LEU A 121 0.06 -32.73 30.99
CA LEU A 121 1.05 -32.89 29.92
C LEU A 121 2.19 -31.90 30.18
N VAL A 122 3.37 -32.43 30.46
CA VAL A 122 4.57 -31.67 30.83
C VAL A 122 5.48 -31.54 29.61
N LEU A 123 5.85 -30.30 29.28
CA LEU A 123 6.68 -29.94 28.13
C LEU A 123 7.95 -29.23 28.64
N PRO A 124 9.08 -29.96 28.82
CA PRO A 124 10.32 -29.33 29.27
C PRO A 124 10.96 -28.53 28.13
N PHE A 125 11.18 -27.24 28.31
CA PHE A 125 11.80 -26.35 27.33
C PHE A 125 13.25 -26.74 27.08
N ARG A 126 13.65 -26.78 25.80
CA ARG A 126 15.01 -27.00 25.36
C ARG A 126 15.64 -25.71 24.83
N ASP A 127 14.99 -25.09 23.86
CA ASP A 127 15.48 -23.86 23.21
C ASP A 127 14.38 -23.17 22.36
N THR A 128 14.71 -22.02 21.77
CA THR A 128 13.88 -21.34 20.77
C THR A 128 14.46 -21.52 19.37
N GLU A 129 13.61 -21.87 18.41
CA GLU A 129 13.99 -21.87 17.01
C GLU A 129 13.67 -20.52 16.35
N PHE A 130 14.72 -19.77 15.99
CA PHE A 130 14.59 -18.49 15.30
C PHE A 130 14.47 -18.61 13.78
N TRP A 131 15.11 -19.63 13.18
CA TRP A 131 15.32 -19.73 11.73
C TRP A 131 14.73 -21.04 11.17
N PRO A 132 13.41 -21.21 11.27
CA PRO A 132 12.74 -22.46 10.88
C PRO A 132 12.85 -22.74 9.38
N GLU A 133 13.03 -24.01 9.02
CA GLU A 133 13.04 -24.42 7.61
C GLU A 133 11.69 -24.15 6.92
N GLY A 134 11.72 -23.78 5.64
CA GLY A 134 10.53 -23.58 4.81
C GLY A 134 9.81 -22.24 4.94
N TYR A 135 10.17 -21.39 5.91
CA TYR A 135 9.63 -20.03 6.02
C TYR A 135 10.49 -19.00 5.29
N ALA A 136 9.83 -17.97 4.77
CA ALA A 136 10.52 -16.76 4.36
C ALA A 136 11.00 -15.98 5.59
N ASP A 137 12.18 -15.35 5.47
CA ASP A 137 12.67 -14.41 6.47
C ASP A 137 11.64 -13.26 6.63
N PRO A 138 11.39 -12.78 7.86
CA PRO A 138 10.45 -11.68 8.06
C PRO A 138 10.98 -10.41 7.38
N SER A 139 10.08 -9.69 6.69
CA SER A 139 10.34 -8.33 6.22
C SER A 139 10.82 -7.47 7.37
N GLY A 140 11.83 -6.64 7.18
CA GLY A 140 12.24 -5.74 8.26
C GLY A 140 13.12 -6.38 9.34
N MET A 141 13.86 -7.45 9.00
CA MET A 141 15.04 -7.87 9.78
C MET A 141 15.95 -6.68 10.14
N SER A 142 16.08 -5.69 9.24
CA SER A 142 16.80 -4.44 9.49
C SER A 142 16.20 -3.56 10.60
N PHE A 143 14.87 -3.61 10.82
CA PHE A 143 14.17 -2.85 11.85
C PHE A 143 14.12 -3.57 13.20
N LEU A 144 14.03 -4.92 13.16
CA LEU A 144 14.06 -5.75 14.37
C LEU A 144 15.44 -5.80 15.04
N GLY A 145 16.52 -5.67 14.25
CA GLY A 145 17.89 -5.76 14.78
C GLY A 145 18.14 -7.05 15.57
N ASP A 146 18.80 -6.91 16.72
CA ASP A 146 19.16 -7.97 17.67
C ASP A 146 18.10 -8.21 18.76
N LEU A 147 16.87 -7.69 18.62
CA LEU A 147 15.83 -7.80 19.68
C LEU A 147 15.50 -9.24 20.08
N TRP A 148 15.47 -10.17 19.11
CA TRP A 148 15.26 -11.60 19.37
C TRP A 148 16.31 -12.21 20.29
N VAL A 149 17.52 -11.65 20.26
CA VAL A 149 18.64 -12.07 21.11
C VAL A 149 18.57 -11.38 22.48
N ARG A 150 18.20 -10.09 22.50
CA ARG A 150 18.15 -9.29 23.74
C ARG A 150 16.94 -9.56 24.61
N ILE A 151 15.82 -9.95 24.02
CA ILE A 151 14.55 -10.21 24.69
C ILE A 151 14.18 -11.66 24.40
N PRO A 152 14.52 -12.61 25.29
CA PRO A 152 14.15 -14.00 25.11
C PRO A 152 12.63 -14.17 24.99
N PRO A 153 12.13 -14.99 24.07
CA PRO A 153 10.69 -15.23 23.95
C PRO A 153 10.11 -15.93 25.16
N GLN A 154 8.88 -15.56 25.50
CA GLN A 154 8.01 -16.29 26.41
C GLN A 154 6.76 -16.69 25.63
N TRP A 155 6.81 -17.84 25.00
CA TRP A 155 5.73 -18.36 24.15
C TRP A 155 5.02 -19.51 24.84
N HIS A 156 3.79 -19.77 24.40
CA HIS A 156 2.90 -20.70 25.05
C HIS A 156 2.57 -21.88 24.16
N ALA A 157 2.55 -23.05 24.78
CA ALA A 157 2.00 -24.25 24.20
C ALA A 157 0.51 -24.35 24.52
N VAL A 158 -0.26 -24.87 23.55
CA VAL A 158 -1.64 -25.34 23.71
C VAL A 158 -1.73 -26.76 23.19
N ALA A 159 -2.67 -27.55 23.72
CA ALA A 159 -2.89 -28.92 23.27
C ALA A 159 -4.38 -29.23 23.06
N TYR A 160 -4.64 -30.19 22.17
CA TYR A 160 -5.97 -30.74 21.94
C TYR A 160 -5.90 -32.27 22.01
N ALA A 161 -6.82 -32.90 22.73
CA ALA A 161 -6.92 -34.36 22.72
C ALA A 161 -7.35 -34.86 21.33
N LEU A 162 -6.75 -35.94 20.87
CA LEU A 162 -7.05 -36.56 19.58
C LEU A 162 -8.12 -37.65 19.72
N ARG A 163 -8.86 -37.89 18.64
CA ARG A 163 -9.90 -38.93 18.52
C ARG A 163 -9.43 -40.14 17.70
N ARG A 164 -8.34 -40.00 16.97
CA ARG A 164 -7.82 -41.06 16.09
C ARG A 164 -6.54 -41.68 16.66
N PRO A 165 -6.42 -43.01 16.66
CA PRO A 165 -5.21 -43.68 17.12
C PRO A 165 -4.12 -43.56 16.06
N TRP A 166 -2.87 -43.33 16.46
CA TRP A 166 -1.72 -43.24 15.56
C TRP A 166 -0.50 -43.89 16.20
N GLY A 167 0.61 -44.02 15.48
CA GLY A 167 1.88 -44.48 16.05
C GLY A 167 3.07 -43.85 15.35
N ALA A 168 4.14 -43.56 16.10
CA ALA A 168 5.36 -43.02 15.48
C ALA A 168 6.06 -44.12 14.67
N ASP A 169 6.14 -43.94 13.35
CA ASP A 169 6.80 -44.85 12.41
C ASP A 169 7.21 -44.09 11.15
N ALA A 170 8.36 -44.44 10.56
CA ALA A 170 8.92 -43.75 9.38
C ALA A 170 8.06 -43.91 8.11
N ARG A 171 7.20 -44.93 8.05
CA ARG A 171 6.43 -45.30 6.86
C ARG A 171 4.94 -45.15 7.10
N THR A 172 4.43 -45.66 8.21
CA THR A 172 3.01 -45.70 8.55
C THR A 172 2.59 -44.67 9.59
N GLY A 173 3.52 -43.83 10.05
CA GLY A 173 3.23 -42.79 11.03
C GLY A 173 2.27 -41.71 10.52
N PRO A 174 1.82 -40.80 11.40
CA PRO A 174 0.92 -39.74 11.00
C PRO A 174 1.62 -38.75 10.06
N THR A 175 0.85 -38.18 9.15
CA THR A 175 1.20 -37.10 8.22
C THR A 175 0.18 -35.98 8.34
N PHE A 176 0.34 -34.89 7.58
CA PHE A 176 -0.70 -33.86 7.52
C PHE A 176 -2.04 -34.41 6.99
N ASN A 177 -2.00 -35.37 6.07
CA ASN A 177 -3.19 -36.04 5.51
C ASN A 177 -3.76 -37.15 6.38
N ALA A 178 -2.88 -37.90 7.07
CA ALA A 178 -3.24 -39.20 7.61
C ALA A 178 -2.86 -39.37 9.08
N PHE A 179 -3.70 -40.05 9.86
CA PHE A 179 -3.33 -40.51 11.20
C PHE A 179 -2.61 -41.88 11.16
N VAL A 180 -2.79 -42.64 10.07
CA VAL A 180 -1.93 -43.78 9.69
C VAL A 180 -1.66 -43.67 8.18
N ASN A 181 -0.43 -43.36 7.79
CA ASN A 181 -0.09 -43.08 6.39
C ASN A 181 -0.50 -44.23 5.45
N GLY A 182 -1.19 -43.88 4.36
CA GLY A 182 -1.71 -44.83 3.36
C GLY A 182 -2.89 -45.70 3.80
N ALA A 183 -3.43 -45.52 5.02
CA ALA A 183 -4.46 -46.40 5.56
C ALA A 183 -5.62 -45.67 6.26
N GLY A 184 -5.35 -44.67 7.09
CA GLY A 184 -6.35 -43.93 7.86
C GLY A 184 -6.14 -42.42 7.76
N TYR A 185 -7.14 -41.70 7.24
CA TYR A 185 -7.04 -40.27 6.93
C TYR A 185 -7.78 -39.39 7.92
N TRP A 186 -7.22 -38.22 8.23
CA TRP A 186 -7.92 -37.19 8.99
C TRP A 186 -9.16 -36.74 8.22
N ALA A 187 -10.25 -36.43 8.91
CA ALA A 187 -11.44 -35.83 8.30
C ALA A 187 -11.15 -34.42 7.78
N LYS A 188 -10.26 -33.68 8.45
CA LYS A 188 -9.63 -32.47 7.96
C LYS A 188 -8.13 -32.51 8.24
N TYR A 189 -7.32 -32.23 7.22
CA TYR A 189 -5.87 -32.21 7.29
C TYR A 189 -5.33 -31.52 8.55
N GLY A 190 -4.19 -31.98 9.06
CA GLY A 190 -3.61 -31.45 10.28
C GLY A 190 -4.40 -31.81 11.55
N ALA A 191 -5.25 -32.85 11.50
CA ALA A 191 -6.17 -33.25 12.56
C ALA A 191 -7.10 -32.11 13.03
N GLN A 192 -7.62 -31.31 12.10
CA GLN A 192 -8.33 -30.06 12.45
C GLN A 192 -9.83 -30.23 12.68
N ASP A 193 -10.45 -31.35 12.28
CA ASP A 193 -11.89 -31.57 12.51
C ASP A 193 -12.18 -31.84 14.00
N THR A 194 -13.03 -31.00 14.60
CA THR A 194 -13.35 -31.04 16.04
C THR A 194 -14.35 -32.12 16.43
N THR A 195 -14.89 -32.85 15.45
CA THR A 195 -15.86 -33.93 15.65
C THR A 195 -15.24 -35.30 15.42
N GLN A 196 -14.32 -35.43 14.47
CA GLN A 196 -13.75 -36.70 14.01
C GLN A 196 -12.27 -36.86 14.28
N ASP A 197 -11.49 -35.77 14.31
CA ASP A 197 -10.02 -35.87 14.41
C ASP A 197 -9.51 -35.54 15.80
N ARG A 198 -10.04 -34.45 16.38
CA ARG A 198 -9.71 -33.98 17.73
C ARG A 198 -10.95 -33.56 18.50
N PHE A 199 -10.81 -33.41 19.80
CA PHE A 199 -11.84 -32.80 20.64
C PHE A 199 -11.77 -31.27 20.52
N ALA A 200 -12.92 -30.60 20.66
CA ALA A 200 -13.01 -29.15 20.58
C ALA A 200 -12.30 -28.40 21.73
N PRO A 201 -12.33 -28.86 23.00
CA PRO A 201 -11.68 -28.17 24.11
C PRO A 201 -10.16 -28.02 23.90
N GLU A 202 -9.67 -26.82 24.17
CA GLU A 202 -8.25 -26.47 24.22
C GLU A 202 -7.71 -26.65 25.63
N PHE A 203 -6.54 -27.26 25.78
CA PHE A 203 -5.79 -27.31 27.01
C PHE A 203 -4.66 -26.29 26.98
N GLY A 204 -4.50 -25.52 28.06
CA GLY A 204 -3.55 -24.41 28.15
C GLY A 204 -4.24 -23.03 28.13
N PRO A 205 -3.51 -21.96 27.77
CA PRO A 205 -2.09 -21.95 27.41
C PRO A 205 -1.15 -22.24 28.60
N ALA A 206 0.01 -22.85 28.34
CA ALA A 206 1.10 -22.96 29.30
C ALA A 206 2.40 -22.41 28.70
N GLU A 207 3.07 -21.50 29.41
CA GLU A 207 4.35 -20.95 28.96
C GLU A 207 5.41 -22.05 28.88
N VAL A 208 6.15 -22.12 27.76
CA VAL A 208 7.30 -23.01 27.56
C VAL A 208 8.43 -22.17 26.99
N SER A 209 9.34 -21.74 27.86
CA SER A 209 10.31 -20.69 27.52
C SER A 209 11.59 -20.76 28.34
N HIS A 210 12.53 -19.84 28.10
CA HIS A 210 13.70 -19.66 28.96
C HIS A 210 13.33 -19.22 30.38
N ALA A 211 12.24 -18.45 30.54
CA ALA A 211 11.76 -17.98 31.84
C ALA A 211 10.92 -19.04 32.57
N ASN A 212 10.17 -19.85 31.83
CA ASN A 212 9.46 -21.01 32.36
C ASN A 212 9.90 -22.30 31.65
N THR A 213 10.93 -22.93 32.20
CA THR A 213 11.62 -24.07 31.56
C THR A 213 10.81 -25.37 31.56
N VAL A 214 9.64 -25.39 32.21
CA VAL A 214 8.72 -26.54 32.21
C VAL A 214 7.28 -26.06 32.10
N GLY A 215 6.69 -26.19 30.90
CA GLY A 215 5.25 -25.95 30.74
C GLY A 215 4.43 -27.14 31.20
N ARG A 216 3.31 -26.87 31.87
CA ARG A 216 2.39 -27.90 32.37
C ARG A 216 0.97 -27.58 31.90
N LEU A 217 0.45 -28.38 30.99
CA LEU A 217 -0.92 -28.28 30.50
C LEU A 217 -1.81 -29.18 31.33
N ASP A 218 -2.79 -28.61 32.02
CA ASP A 218 -3.80 -29.40 32.75
C ASP A 218 -4.74 -30.08 31.73
N VAL A 219 -4.66 -31.40 31.68
CA VAL A 219 -5.43 -32.26 30.77
C VAL A 219 -6.35 -33.20 31.57
N THR A 220 -6.63 -32.88 32.84
CA THR A 220 -7.43 -33.72 33.76
C THR A 220 -8.78 -34.09 33.17
N ALA A 221 -9.41 -33.15 32.45
CA ALA A 221 -10.71 -33.36 31.80
C ALA A 221 -10.74 -34.56 30.85
N VAL A 222 -9.61 -34.93 30.24
CA VAL A 222 -9.55 -36.11 29.34
C VAL A 222 -9.93 -37.40 30.07
N LEU A 223 -9.69 -37.48 31.39
CA LEU A 223 -10.03 -38.65 32.20
C LEU A 223 -11.27 -38.47 33.08
N THR A 224 -11.75 -37.24 33.28
CA THR A 224 -12.89 -36.96 34.17
C THR A 224 -14.16 -36.55 33.44
N ASP A 225 -14.07 -35.95 32.25
CA ASP A 225 -15.23 -35.49 31.49
C ASP A 225 -15.75 -36.60 30.53
N PRO A 226 -17.03 -37.02 30.65
CA PRO A 226 -17.65 -38.01 29.77
C PRO A 226 -17.61 -37.66 28.27
N ALA A 227 -17.39 -36.39 27.90
CA ALA A 227 -17.22 -35.97 26.52
C ALA A 227 -16.05 -36.68 25.82
N PHE A 228 -15.03 -37.12 26.56
CA PHE A 228 -13.84 -37.82 26.04
C PHE A 228 -13.97 -39.35 25.99
N GLY A 229 -15.06 -39.91 26.51
CA GLY A 229 -15.34 -41.35 26.56
C GLY A 229 -16.35 -41.67 27.66
N ARG A 230 -17.23 -42.65 27.44
CA ARG A 230 -18.38 -42.92 28.33
C ARG A 230 -17.92 -43.46 29.68
N THR A 231 -16.93 -44.33 29.67
CA THR A 231 -16.33 -44.93 30.87
C THR A 231 -14.90 -44.44 31.08
N LEU A 232 -14.40 -44.56 32.31
CA LEU A 232 -12.99 -44.23 32.59
C LEU A 232 -12.03 -45.14 31.81
N GLY A 233 -12.36 -46.43 31.65
CA GLY A 233 -11.59 -47.35 30.81
C GLY A 233 -11.51 -46.91 29.34
N GLU A 234 -12.63 -46.44 28.77
CA GLU A 234 -12.64 -45.86 27.41
C GLU A 234 -11.77 -44.59 27.32
N ARG A 235 -11.87 -43.68 28.30
CA ARG A 235 -11.06 -42.45 28.34
C ARG A 235 -9.56 -42.73 28.45
N LEU A 236 -9.17 -43.68 29.31
CA LEU A 236 -7.78 -44.13 29.43
C LEU A 236 -7.24 -44.72 28.12
N ARG A 237 -8.05 -45.54 27.44
CA ARG A 237 -7.67 -46.11 26.14
C ARG A 237 -7.53 -45.03 25.08
N THR A 238 -8.49 -44.11 24.97
CA THR A 238 -8.44 -42.97 24.05
C THR A 238 -7.18 -42.13 24.28
N LEU A 239 -6.84 -41.83 25.54
CA LEU A 239 -5.63 -41.09 25.88
C LEU A 239 -4.35 -41.82 25.44
N ALA A 240 -4.24 -43.13 25.70
CA ALA A 240 -3.06 -43.91 25.35
C ALA A 240 -2.88 -44.09 23.84
N ASP A 241 -3.98 -44.34 23.13
CA ASP A 241 -3.94 -44.65 21.71
C ASP A 241 -3.86 -43.40 20.83
N CYS A 242 -4.55 -42.32 21.22
CA CYS A 242 -4.71 -41.10 20.42
C CYS A 242 -3.83 -39.93 20.92
N GLY A 243 -3.67 -39.75 22.23
CA GLY A 243 -2.85 -38.67 22.78
C GLY A 243 -3.30 -37.26 22.41
N PHE A 244 -2.33 -36.37 22.14
CA PHE A 244 -2.52 -34.93 21.98
C PHE A 244 -1.87 -34.39 20.72
N LEU A 245 -2.47 -33.34 20.15
CA LEU A 245 -1.88 -32.42 19.19
C LEU A 245 -1.44 -31.15 19.93
N VAL A 246 -0.15 -30.82 19.88
CA VAL A 246 0.48 -29.68 20.55
C VAL A 246 0.89 -28.62 19.53
N ARG A 247 0.60 -27.36 19.83
CA ARG A 247 0.90 -26.19 18.99
C ARG A 247 1.38 -25.01 19.83
N LYS A 248 2.07 -24.08 19.18
CA LYS A 248 2.38 -22.77 19.76
C LYS A 248 1.19 -21.84 19.56
N GLN A 249 0.94 -20.93 20.49
CA GLN A 249 -0.19 -19.99 20.40
C GLN A 249 0.15 -18.71 19.60
N GLU A 250 1.38 -18.23 19.67
CA GLU A 250 1.78 -16.90 19.20
C GLU A 250 2.09 -16.83 17.69
N TYR A 251 1.28 -16.07 16.95
CA TYR A 251 1.57 -15.71 15.55
C TYR A 251 2.41 -14.42 15.43
N TYR A 252 2.36 -13.59 16.46
CA TYR A 252 3.04 -12.31 16.60
C TYR A 252 3.40 -12.12 18.08
N ASP A 253 4.24 -11.14 18.41
CA ASP A 253 4.53 -10.81 19.82
C ASP A 253 4.93 -9.33 19.94
N ILE A 254 4.08 -8.55 20.62
CA ILE A 254 4.20 -7.08 20.76
C ILE A 254 5.53 -6.65 21.41
N ARG A 255 6.20 -7.55 22.13
CA ARG A 255 7.48 -7.23 22.77
C ARG A 255 8.60 -6.95 21.76
N TYR A 256 8.52 -7.57 20.58
CA TYR A 256 9.50 -7.34 19.51
C TYR A 256 9.16 -6.12 18.66
N PHE A 257 8.03 -5.46 18.93
CA PHE A 257 7.65 -4.27 18.22
C PHE A 257 8.32 -3.02 18.83
N THR A 258 9.06 -2.31 17.99
CA THR A 258 9.82 -1.10 18.34
C THR A 258 9.26 0.19 17.77
N GLY A 259 8.05 0.17 17.21
CA GLY A 259 7.45 1.31 16.50
C GLY A 259 7.67 1.24 14.98
N GLY A 260 6.93 2.06 14.23
CA GLY A 260 6.88 2.00 12.75
C GLY A 260 5.85 1.00 12.24
N TYR A 261 4.72 1.50 11.71
CA TYR A 261 3.62 0.83 10.97
C TYR A 261 3.46 -0.73 11.06
N GLU A 262 3.79 -1.36 12.20
CA GLU A 262 3.94 -2.82 12.39
C GLU A 262 4.90 -3.57 11.45
N TRP A 263 6.00 -2.95 11.02
CA TRP A 263 6.98 -3.63 10.16
C TRP A 263 7.58 -4.88 10.85
N GLY A 264 7.38 -6.05 10.24
CA GLY A 264 8.31 -7.19 10.41
C GLY A 264 8.24 -8.04 11.67
N THR A 265 7.18 -7.98 12.47
CA THR A 265 7.14 -8.57 13.82
C THR A 265 6.47 -9.95 13.90
N ALA A 266 6.30 -10.63 12.77
CA ALA A 266 5.73 -11.97 12.71
C ALA A 266 6.61 -13.00 13.45
N THR A 267 5.97 -13.82 14.30
CA THR A 267 6.65 -14.88 15.08
C THR A 267 6.12 -16.26 14.79
N GLY A 268 5.02 -16.38 14.04
CA GLY A 268 4.25 -17.61 13.91
C GLY A 268 5.05 -18.82 13.43
N GLY A 269 5.98 -18.64 12.50
CA GLY A 269 6.82 -19.74 12.00
C GLY A 269 7.94 -20.18 12.95
N ARG A 270 8.33 -19.31 13.89
CA ARG A 270 9.38 -19.59 14.88
C ARG A 270 8.87 -20.59 15.91
N GLY A 271 9.70 -21.57 16.28
CA GLY A 271 9.28 -22.75 17.03
C GLY A 271 9.74 -22.78 18.49
N ILE A 272 9.04 -23.56 19.31
CA ILE A 272 9.46 -23.96 20.66
C ILE A 272 10.10 -25.35 20.58
N LEU A 273 11.38 -25.46 20.94
CA LEU A 273 12.07 -26.74 21.05
C LEU A 273 11.91 -27.27 22.46
N ILE A 274 11.60 -28.56 22.59
CA ILE A 274 11.40 -29.21 23.89
C ILE A 274 12.27 -30.46 24.04
N HIS A 275 12.50 -30.87 25.28
CA HIS A 275 12.95 -32.22 25.62
C HIS A 275 11.78 -33.20 25.56
N THR A 276 12.05 -34.48 25.87
CA THR A 276 11.03 -35.53 25.89
C THR A 276 9.81 -35.13 26.75
N PRO A 277 8.58 -35.08 26.19
CA PRO A 277 7.38 -34.72 26.93
C PRO A 277 6.98 -35.83 27.91
N GLN A 278 6.31 -35.45 29.00
CA GLN A 278 5.91 -36.38 30.06
C GLN A 278 4.41 -36.25 30.37
N LEU A 279 3.79 -37.32 30.86
CA LEU A 279 2.44 -37.29 31.41
C LEU A 279 2.50 -37.53 32.91
N ALA A 280 2.22 -36.49 33.70
CA ALA A 280 2.22 -36.55 35.15
C ALA A 280 0.78 -36.75 35.66
N VAL A 281 0.54 -37.86 36.37
CA VAL A 281 -0.76 -38.18 36.97
C VAL A 281 -0.64 -38.08 38.47
N THR A 282 -1.42 -37.19 39.07
CA THR A 282 -1.55 -37.06 40.53
C THR A 282 -2.85 -37.71 40.97
N PHE A 283 -2.77 -38.61 41.93
CA PHE A 283 -3.91 -39.32 42.47
C PHE A 283 -4.44 -38.63 43.75
N GLY A 284 -5.75 -38.69 43.92
CA GLY A 284 -6.44 -38.24 45.12
C GLY A 284 -6.41 -39.28 46.24
N PRO A 285 -7.06 -39.00 47.38
CA PRO A 285 -7.16 -39.95 48.48
C PRO A 285 -7.87 -41.26 48.05
N PRO A 286 -7.65 -42.37 48.77
CA PRO A 286 -8.35 -43.62 48.51
C PRO A 286 -9.88 -43.46 48.57
N VAL A 287 -10.59 -44.05 47.61
CA VAL A 287 -12.06 -44.09 47.52
C VAL A 287 -12.61 -45.44 47.97
N GLU A 288 -13.84 -45.46 48.50
CA GLU A 288 -14.44 -46.64 49.12
C GLU A 288 -14.71 -47.80 48.13
N SER A 289 -15.02 -47.48 46.87
CA SER A 289 -15.07 -48.45 45.75
C SER A 289 -14.37 -47.89 44.50
N ALA A 290 -13.63 -48.77 43.79
CA ALA A 290 -12.95 -48.46 42.54
C ALA A 290 -13.74 -48.95 41.30
N ASP A 291 -15.04 -49.25 41.49
CA ASP A 291 -15.88 -49.98 40.52
C ASP A 291 -16.23 -49.15 39.26
N GLU A 292 -15.92 -47.86 39.21
CA GLU A 292 -16.16 -46.99 38.06
C GLU A 292 -15.17 -47.15 36.89
N LEU A 293 -14.08 -47.92 37.07
CA LEU A 293 -13.06 -48.10 36.03
C LEU A 293 -13.53 -48.95 34.83
N GLY A 294 -14.39 -49.95 35.08
CA GLY A 294 -14.83 -50.92 34.07
C GLY A 294 -13.69 -51.79 33.49
N ASP A 295 -13.98 -52.50 32.38
CA ASP A 295 -12.98 -53.22 31.59
C ASP A 295 -12.16 -52.23 30.75
N LEU A 296 -10.84 -52.42 30.74
CA LEU A 296 -9.96 -51.61 29.89
C LEU A 296 -10.04 -52.15 28.45
N PRO A 297 -10.49 -51.35 27.46
CA PRO A 297 -10.54 -51.81 26.08
C PRO A 297 -9.16 -52.20 25.56
N LEU A 298 -9.11 -53.08 24.55
CA LEU A 298 -7.86 -53.46 23.90
C LEU A 298 -7.25 -52.26 23.14
N PRO A 299 -5.90 -52.17 23.05
CA PRO A 299 -5.24 -51.18 22.20
C PRO A 299 -5.70 -51.27 20.74
N ALA A 300 -5.82 -50.13 20.07
CA ALA A 300 -6.15 -50.06 18.66
C ALA A 300 -5.12 -50.80 17.78
N ASP A 301 -5.62 -51.66 16.88
CA ASP A 301 -4.80 -52.35 15.90
C ASP A 301 -4.63 -51.47 14.65
N LEU A 302 -3.58 -50.65 14.63
CA LEU A 302 -3.29 -49.70 13.55
C LEU A 302 -3.18 -50.39 12.17
N ALA A 303 -2.78 -51.67 12.12
CA ALA A 303 -2.67 -52.41 10.87
C ALA A 303 -4.04 -52.67 10.21
N LYS A 304 -5.13 -52.69 10.99
CA LYS A 304 -6.51 -52.91 10.53
C LYS A 304 -7.27 -51.61 10.23
N VAL A 305 -6.72 -50.45 10.55
CA VAL A 305 -7.37 -49.17 10.26
C VAL A 305 -7.44 -48.98 8.75
N ARG A 306 -8.64 -48.86 8.19
CA ARG A 306 -8.88 -48.43 6.80
C ARG A 306 -10.03 -47.44 6.79
N SER A 307 -9.77 -46.15 6.58
CA SER A 307 -10.81 -45.12 6.63
C SER A 307 -10.41 -43.81 5.95
N GLY A 308 -11.33 -43.21 5.21
CA GLY A 308 -11.17 -41.90 4.59
C GLY A 308 -10.27 -41.88 3.35
N GLN A 309 -9.91 -40.67 2.91
CA GLN A 309 -9.00 -40.38 1.80
C GLN A 309 -8.20 -39.11 2.11
N ALA A 310 -7.11 -38.86 1.37
CA ALA A 310 -6.28 -37.67 1.55
C ALA A 310 -7.11 -36.37 1.44
N THR A 311 -6.83 -35.41 2.32
CA THR A 311 -7.62 -34.16 2.47
C THR A 311 -6.87 -32.91 2.00
N ALA A 312 -5.55 -32.94 2.00
CA ALA A 312 -4.62 -32.00 1.40
C ALA A 312 -4.05 -32.62 0.11
N VAL A 313 -4.65 -32.28 -1.03
CA VAL A 313 -4.33 -32.90 -2.33
C VAL A 313 -4.00 -31.81 -3.35
N MET A 314 -2.91 -32.03 -4.08
CA MET A 314 -2.54 -31.19 -5.22
C MET A 314 -3.46 -31.44 -6.42
N PRO A 315 -3.82 -30.42 -7.21
CA PRO A 315 -4.47 -30.64 -8.48
C PRO A 315 -3.59 -31.52 -9.37
N SER A 316 -4.23 -32.37 -10.18
CA SER A 316 -3.53 -33.17 -11.20
C SER A 316 -2.88 -32.28 -12.26
N ALA A 317 -1.89 -32.82 -12.99
CA ALA A 317 -1.25 -32.09 -14.09
C ALA A 317 -2.26 -31.59 -15.16
N ALA A 318 -3.31 -32.38 -15.42
CA ALA A 318 -4.39 -31.98 -16.33
C ALA A 318 -5.19 -30.80 -15.79
N GLN A 319 -5.53 -30.78 -14.50
CA GLN A 319 -6.20 -29.65 -13.86
C GLN A 319 -5.31 -28.40 -13.86
N ILE A 320 -4.02 -28.53 -13.57
CA ILE A 320 -3.07 -27.40 -13.62
C ILE A 320 -3.00 -26.81 -15.04
N THR A 321 -2.94 -27.67 -16.07
CA THR A 321 -2.96 -27.22 -17.47
C THR A 321 -4.25 -26.47 -17.79
N GLN A 322 -5.40 -26.96 -17.31
CA GLN A 322 -6.70 -26.31 -17.48
C GLN A 322 -6.75 -24.95 -16.75
N PHE A 323 -6.23 -24.88 -15.52
CA PHE A 323 -6.15 -23.63 -14.77
C PHE A 323 -5.25 -22.62 -15.47
N ALA A 324 -4.09 -23.03 -15.96
CA ALA A 324 -3.18 -22.16 -16.71
C ALA A 324 -3.80 -21.64 -18.01
N ALA A 325 -4.56 -22.47 -18.72
CA ALA A 325 -5.32 -22.01 -19.88
C ALA A 325 -6.39 -20.97 -19.51
N ALA A 326 -7.08 -21.14 -18.38
CA ALA A 326 -8.16 -20.26 -17.94
C ALA A 326 -7.69 -18.97 -17.23
N LYS A 327 -6.61 -19.04 -16.46
CA LYS A 327 -6.11 -18.00 -15.54
C LYS A 327 -4.77 -17.40 -15.98
N GLY A 328 -4.20 -17.94 -17.06
CA GLY A 328 -2.94 -17.48 -17.64
C GLY A 328 -3.01 -16.06 -18.19
N PHE A 329 -1.86 -15.56 -18.62
CA PHE A 329 -1.71 -14.24 -19.20
C PHE A 329 -2.27 -14.20 -20.63
N ASN A 330 -3.58 -14.08 -20.74
CA ASN A 330 -4.32 -14.07 -21.99
C ASN A 330 -5.04 -12.73 -22.18
N ARG A 331 -5.22 -12.31 -23.44
CA ARG A 331 -5.98 -11.09 -23.76
C ARG A 331 -7.45 -11.26 -23.34
N PRO A 332 -7.98 -10.38 -22.47
CA PRO A 332 -9.40 -10.42 -22.11
C PRO A 332 -10.33 -10.16 -23.30
N ALA A 333 -11.53 -10.75 -23.24
CA ALA A 333 -12.57 -10.48 -24.22
C ALA A 333 -13.00 -9.00 -24.15
N GLY A 334 -12.81 -8.25 -25.23
CA GLY A 334 -13.11 -6.81 -25.29
C GLY A 334 -11.91 -5.89 -25.12
N MET A 335 -10.72 -6.40 -24.77
CA MET A 335 -9.50 -5.60 -24.77
C MET A 335 -9.00 -5.39 -26.21
N PRO A 336 -8.84 -4.14 -26.69
CA PRO A 336 -8.35 -3.87 -28.02
C PRO A 336 -6.87 -4.23 -28.19
N ASP A 337 -6.45 -4.51 -29.43
CA ASP A 337 -5.09 -4.95 -29.78
C ASP A 337 -4.01 -4.01 -29.26
N TRP A 338 -4.23 -2.69 -29.38
CA TRP A 338 -3.27 -1.70 -28.90
C TRP A 338 -3.11 -1.75 -27.38
N GLN A 339 -4.19 -1.95 -26.61
CA GLN A 339 -4.11 -2.00 -25.15
C GLN A 339 -3.45 -3.30 -24.70
N TRP A 340 -3.74 -4.40 -25.40
CA TRP A 340 -3.07 -5.67 -25.19
C TRP A 340 -1.55 -5.55 -25.42
N GLN A 341 -1.14 -4.86 -26.49
CA GLN A 341 0.28 -4.60 -26.74
C GLN A 341 0.95 -3.86 -25.56
N ARG A 342 0.32 -2.82 -25.01
CA ARG A 342 0.83 -2.10 -23.82
C ARG A 342 0.97 -3.01 -22.60
N VAL A 343 -0.01 -3.88 -22.38
CA VAL A 343 0.01 -4.87 -21.29
C VAL A 343 1.13 -5.89 -21.48
N GLN A 344 1.40 -6.32 -22.72
CA GLN A 344 2.54 -7.20 -23.05
C GLN A 344 3.89 -6.50 -22.83
N GLU A 345 4.01 -5.22 -23.18
CA GLU A 345 5.20 -4.40 -22.96
C GLU A 345 5.53 -4.31 -21.46
N LEU A 346 4.53 -4.06 -20.61
CA LEU A 346 4.70 -4.05 -19.15
C LEU A 346 5.04 -5.44 -18.57
N GLN A 347 4.40 -6.50 -19.08
CA GLN A 347 4.71 -7.87 -18.65
C GLN A 347 6.16 -8.24 -18.94
N ALA A 348 6.67 -7.87 -20.12
CA ALA A 348 8.06 -8.09 -20.49
C ALA A 348 9.02 -7.26 -19.62
N ALA A 349 8.68 -6.01 -19.33
CA ALA A 349 9.47 -5.12 -18.48
C ALA A 349 9.57 -5.63 -17.02
N GLY A 350 8.46 -6.05 -16.43
CA GLY A 350 8.40 -6.50 -15.04
C GLY A 350 8.97 -7.90 -14.80
N ARG A 351 9.31 -8.65 -15.86
CA ARG A 351 9.70 -10.07 -15.79
C ARG A 351 8.74 -10.92 -14.95
N ALA A 352 7.44 -10.59 -14.97
CA ALA A 352 6.49 -11.29 -14.12
C ALA A 352 6.37 -12.75 -14.55
N GLU A 353 6.39 -13.63 -13.57
CA GLU A 353 5.92 -14.99 -13.75
C GLU A 353 4.40 -14.94 -13.95
N GLY A 354 3.94 -15.57 -15.04
CA GLY A 354 2.52 -15.77 -15.29
C GLY A 354 1.92 -16.81 -14.34
N TYR A 355 0.66 -17.17 -14.55
CA TYR A 355 0.07 -18.30 -13.83
C TYR A 355 0.89 -19.58 -14.09
N PRO A 356 1.28 -20.35 -13.05
CA PRO A 356 2.14 -21.50 -13.25
C PRO A 356 1.45 -22.60 -14.06
N ALA A 357 2.12 -23.04 -15.14
CA ALA A 357 1.56 -23.96 -16.11
C ALA A 357 2.04 -25.42 -15.96
N THR A 358 3.03 -25.69 -15.12
CA THR A 358 3.54 -27.04 -14.84
C THR A 358 3.32 -27.43 -13.38
N PRO A 359 3.22 -28.73 -13.06
CA PRO A 359 3.13 -29.20 -11.67
C PRO A 359 4.26 -28.68 -10.77
N GLU A 360 5.47 -28.58 -11.31
CA GLU A 360 6.65 -28.12 -10.57
C GLU A 360 6.56 -26.62 -10.25
N ALA A 361 6.28 -25.78 -11.25
CA ALA A 361 6.15 -24.34 -11.06
C ALA A 361 4.94 -24.01 -10.15
N TYR A 362 3.85 -24.76 -10.32
CA TYR A 362 2.66 -24.61 -9.48
C TYR A 362 2.97 -24.98 -8.02
N GLY A 363 3.70 -26.09 -7.81
CA GLY A 363 4.19 -26.48 -6.48
C GLY A 363 5.08 -25.42 -5.84
N GLN A 364 6.04 -24.85 -6.58
CA GLN A 364 6.93 -23.79 -6.09
C GLN A 364 6.16 -22.52 -5.71
N TRP A 365 5.17 -22.14 -6.50
CA TRP A 365 4.30 -21.02 -6.19
C TRP A 365 3.52 -21.24 -4.89
N LEU A 366 2.91 -22.41 -4.72
CA LEU A 366 2.22 -22.75 -3.47
C LEU A 366 3.19 -22.76 -2.26
N ASP A 367 4.40 -23.29 -2.44
CA ASP A 367 5.41 -23.32 -1.39
C ASP A 367 5.82 -21.89 -0.98
N SER A 368 5.96 -20.97 -1.93
CA SER A 368 6.23 -19.56 -1.64
C SER A 368 5.11 -18.89 -0.85
N MET A 369 3.84 -19.28 -1.09
CA MET A 369 2.70 -18.76 -0.35
C MET A 369 2.67 -19.31 1.07
N LEU A 370 2.88 -20.62 1.24
CA LEU A 370 2.94 -21.27 2.55
C LEU A 370 4.14 -20.77 3.38
N ALA A 371 5.22 -20.32 2.75
CA ALA A 371 6.38 -19.75 3.43
C ALA A 371 6.09 -18.38 4.10
N ILE A 372 4.99 -17.70 3.73
CA ILE A 372 4.60 -16.40 4.28
C ILE A 372 4.03 -16.59 5.69
N GLN A 373 4.62 -15.92 6.67
CA GLN A 373 4.12 -16.01 8.05
C GLN A 373 2.85 -15.17 8.22
N PRO A 374 1.83 -15.65 8.96
CA PRO A 374 0.70 -14.81 9.35
C PRO A 374 1.17 -13.54 10.07
N ARG A 375 0.50 -12.42 9.80
CA ARG A 375 0.88 -11.10 10.31
C ARG A 375 2.28 -10.60 9.89
N ARG A 376 2.83 -11.11 8.79
CA ARG A 376 4.00 -10.52 8.12
C ARG A 376 3.56 -9.25 7.39
N TRP A 377 4.28 -8.13 7.58
CA TRP A 377 4.05 -6.88 6.86
C TRP A 377 5.24 -6.57 5.96
N ASP A 378 5.10 -6.72 4.63
CA ASP A 378 6.15 -6.38 3.66
C ASP A 378 6.04 -4.95 3.09
N GLY A 379 5.11 -4.13 3.61
CA GLY A 379 4.86 -2.78 3.12
C GLY A 379 3.46 -2.61 2.58
N PHE A 380 3.33 -1.84 1.50
CA PHE A 380 2.06 -1.54 0.86
C PHE A 380 1.59 -2.67 -0.06
N ASP A 381 1.52 -3.92 0.43
CA ASP A 381 1.29 -5.12 -0.40
C ASP A 381 -0.13 -5.72 -0.27
N ALA A 382 -1.03 -5.02 0.42
CA ALA A 382 -2.40 -5.47 0.64
C ALA A 382 -3.15 -5.71 -0.67
N ALA A 383 -2.98 -4.84 -1.68
CA ALA A 383 -3.54 -5.04 -3.00
C ALA A 383 -3.04 -6.35 -3.64
N GLU A 384 -1.73 -6.61 -3.67
CA GLU A 384 -1.18 -7.81 -4.29
C GLU A 384 -1.68 -9.08 -3.59
N LYS A 385 -1.66 -9.08 -2.26
CA LYS A 385 -2.11 -10.21 -1.44
C LYS A 385 -3.60 -10.51 -1.63
N THR A 386 -4.46 -9.48 -1.61
CA THR A 386 -5.90 -9.64 -1.82
C THR A 386 -6.21 -9.97 -3.28
N GLN A 387 -5.50 -9.39 -4.25
CA GLN A 387 -5.64 -9.69 -5.68
C GLN A 387 -5.36 -11.16 -5.98
N LEU A 388 -4.27 -11.73 -5.43
CA LEU A 388 -3.93 -13.14 -5.63
C LEU A 388 -5.07 -14.05 -5.16
N TYR A 389 -5.65 -13.76 -4.00
CA TYR A 389 -6.78 -14.53 -3.49
C TYR A 389 -8.01 -14.38 -4.39
N SER A 390 -8.38 -13.15 -4.75
CA SER A 390 -9.55 -12.85 -5.58
C SER A 390 -9.48 -13.51 -6.97
N LEU A 391 -8.29 -13.58 -7.57
CA LEU A 391 -8.12 -14.13 -8.91
C LEU A 391 -7.98 -15.66 -8.93
N TYR A 392 -7.32 -16.24 -7.93
CA TYR A 392 -6.77 -17.60 -8.04
C TYR A 392 -7.13 -18.55 -6.90
N ALA A 393 -7.78 -18.11 -5.82
CA ALA A 393 -8.06 -18.98 -4.68
C ALA A 393 -8.93 -20.21 -5.02
N ASP A 394 -9.78 -20.10 -6.04
CA ASP A 394 -10.57 -21.21 -6.59
C ASP A 394 -9.71 -22.36 -7.15
N THR A 395 -8.47 -22.06 -7.54
CA THR A 395 -7.52 -23.04 -8.07
C THR A 395 -6.61 -23.66 -7.01
N TRP A 396 -6.58 -23.14 -5.78
CA TRP A 396 -5.65 -23.58 -4.74
C TRP A 396 -6.16 -24.79 -3.96
N PRO A 397 -5.27 -25.66 -3.44
CA PRO A 397 -5.62 -26.63 -2.41
C PRO A 397 -6.19 -25.95 -1.17
N GLU A 398 -7.11 -26.63 -0.47
CA GLU A 398 -7.75 -26.09 0.73
C GLU A 398 -6.76 -25.65 1.82
N PRO A 399 -5.67 -26.39 2.14
CA PRO A 399 -4.69 -25.94 3.14
C PRO A 399 -4.06 -24.58 2.81
N VAL A 400 -3.84 -24.28 1.52
CA VAL A 400 -3.28 -23.01 1.09
C VAL A 400 -4.30 -21.89 1.29
N ARG A 401 -5.57 -22.12 0.95
CA ARG A 401 -6.66 -21.15 1.23
C ARG A 401 -6.79 -20.87 2.73
N ASP A 402 -6.76 -21.92 3.56
CA ASP A 402 -6.89 -21.76 5.01
C ASP A 402 -5.66 -21.07 5.62
N HIS A 403 -4.47 -21.26 5.06
CA HIS A 403 -3.28 -20.49 5.42
C HIS A 403 -3.45 -18.98 5.11
N TRP A 404 -4.01 -18.64 3.94
CA TRP A 404 -4.33 -17.24 3.61
C TRP A 404 -5.41 -16.65 4.51
N LYS A 405 -6.43 -17.42 4.90
CA LYS A 405 -7.40 -16.99 5.92
C LYS A 405 -6.73 -16.77 7.27
N LEU A 406 -5.79 -17.63 7.66
CA LEU A 406 -5.03 -17.45 8.90
C LEU A 406 -4.20 -16.15 8.86
N TYR A 407 -3.58 -15.84 7.71
CA TYR A 407 -2.86 -14.57 7.51
C TYR A 407 -3.76 -13.37 7.80
N TRP A 408 -4.96 -13.31 7.19
CA TRP A 408 -5.89 -12.21 7.39
C TRP A 408 -6.53 -12.21 8.78
N ARG A 409 -6.83 -13.37 9.36
CA ARG A 409 -7.35 -13.47 10.74
C ARG A 409 -6.32 -12.92 11.74
N ALA A 410 -5.04 -13.26 11.58
CA ALA A 410 -3.98 -12.76 12.45
C ALA A 410 -3.83 -11.23 12.39
N TRP A 411 -4.05 -10.64 11.22
CA TRP A 411 -4.07 -9.18 11.05
C TRP A 411 -5.34 -8.53 11.60
N LEU A 412 -6.51 -9.06 11.27
CA LEU A 412 -7.78 -8.35 11.45
C LEU A 412 -8.42 -8.60 12.82
N MET A 413 -7.97 -9.63 13.55
CA MET A 413 -8.50 -10.00 14.88
C MET A 413 -10.04 -9.92 14.91
N PRO A 414 -10.75 -10.67 14.05
CA PRO A 414 -12.21 -10.56 13.91
C PRO A 414 -12.97 -10.82 15.22
N GLU A 415 -12.37 -11.56 16.15
CA GLU A 415 -12.90 -11.79 17.49
C GLU A 415 -12.93 -10.53 18.38
N ARG A 416 -12.22 -9.46 18.01
CA ARG A 416 -12.14 -8.19 18.75
C ARG A 416 -13.06 -7.12 18.16
N ASP A 417 -13.74 -6.39 19.04
CA ASP A 417 -14.43 -5.15 18.65
C ASP A 417 -13.41 -4.07 18.28
N ILE A 418 -13.74 -3.20 17.32
CA ILE A 418 -12.85 -2.11 16.88
C ILE A 418 -12.44 -1.19 18.03
N LYS A 419 -13.31 -1.00 19.03
CA LYS A 419 -13.05 -0.15 20.21
C LYS A 419 -12.01 -0.74 21.17
N GLU A 420 -11.72 -2.04 21.05
CA GLU A 420 -10.68 -2.70 21.84
C GLU A 420 -9.29 -2.55 21.22
N LEU A 421 -9.20 -2.15 19.94
CA LEU A 421 -7.96 -2.07 19.18
C LEU A 421 -7.32 -0.68 19.33
N VAL A 422 -5.98 -0.66 19.40
CA VAL A 422 -5.19 0.57 19.55
C VAL A 422 -4.26 0.81 18.37
N HIS A 423 -3.99 2.08 18.11
CA HIS A 423 -3.23 2.52 16.95
C HIS A 423 -1.75 2.13 17.02
N SER A 424 -1.25 1.44 15.99
CA SER A 424 0.08 0.82 16.00
C SER A 424 1.27 1.76 15.85
N TRP A 425 1.04 3.00 15.42
CA TRP A 425 2.06 4.06 15.45
C TRP A 425 2.03 4.92 16.73
N THR A 426 0.86 5.46 17.10
CA THR A 426 0.73 6.47 18.16
C THR A 426 0.45 5.89 19.55
N GLU A 427 0.00 4.64 19.65
CA GLU A 427 -0.48 4.04 20.91
C GLU A 427 0.29 2.77 21.31
N VAL A 428 1.51 2.60 20.80
CA VAL A 428 2.40 1.47 21.17
C VAL A 428 2.57 1.29 22.68
N PRO A 429 2.72 2.35 23.50
CA PRO A 429 2.79 2.20 24.95
C PRO A 429 1.54 1.53 25.54
N LYS A 430 0.33 1.88 25.05
CA LYS A 430 -0.93 1.26 25.49
C LYS A 430 -0.97 -0.22 25.11
N ALA A 431 -0.48 -0.57 23.92
CA ALA A 431 -0.40 -1.96 23.49
C ALA A 431 0.52 -2.81 24.39
N LYS A 432 1.67 -2.24 24.80
CA LYS A 432 2.62 -2.89 25.72
C LYS A 432 2.08 -2.98 27.15
N GLU A 433 1.36 -1.96 27.60
CA GLU A 433 0.65 -1.97 28.88
C GLU A 433 -0.43 -3.06 28.90
N TYR A 434 -1.25 -3.15 27.84
CA TYR A 434 -2.25 -4.21 27.69
C TYR A 434 -1.64 -5.60 27.78
N TYR A 435 -0.53 -5.83 27.07
CA TYR A 435 0.22 -7.08 27.19
C TYR A 435 0.70 -7.35 28.61
N THR A 436 1.26 -6.34 29.29
CA THR A 436 1.74 -6.48 30.68
C THR A 436 0.61 -6.85 31.64
N GLN A 437 -0.59 -6.31 31.41
CA GLN A 437 -1.77 -6.55 32.26
C GLN A 437 -2.45 -7.89 31.99
N THR A 438 -2.47 -8.33 30.73
CA THR A 438 -3.32 -9.46 30.29
C THR A 438 -2.54 -10.71 29.87
N GLY A 439 -1.25 -10.57 29.56
CA GLY A 439 -0.45 -11.60 28.89
C GLY A 439 -0.79 -11.80 27.41
N ASP A 440 -1.74 -11.06 26.84
CA ASP A 440 -2.12 -11.20 25.43
C ASP A 440 -1.05 -10.60 24.52
N TRP A 441 -0.24 -11.49 23.93
CA TRP A 441 0.89 -11.19 23.05
C TRP A 441 0.53 -10.35 21.82
N ARG A 442 -0.75 -10.28 21.44
CA ARG A 442 -1.23 -9.44 20.33
C ARG A 442 -1.12 -7.94 20.65
N GLY A 443 -1.13 -7.57 21.93
CA GLY A 443 -1.09 -6.18 22.40
C GLY A 443 -2.33 -5.35 22.02
N ASN A 444 -3.38 -5.97 21.46
CA ASN A 444 -4.53 -5.30 20.83
C ASN A 444 -4.16 -4.20 19.81
N THR A 445 -2.91 -4.14 19.35
CA THR A 445 -2.51 -3.17 18.33
C THR A 445 -2.80 -3.71 16.95
N GLN A 446 -3.25 -2.82 16.06
CA GLN A 446 -3.65 -3.23 14.73
C GLN A 446 -3.50 -2.07 13.73
N PHE A 447 -2.91 -2.34 12.56
CA PHE A 447 -2.80 -1.39 11.45
C PHE A 447 -4.10 -1.27 10.61
N TYR A 448 -4.53 -2.33 9.91
CA TYR A 448 -5.57 -2.26 8.88
C TYR A 448 -6.94 -1.70 9.34
N ARG A 449 -7.53 -2.24 10.41
CA ARG A 449 -8.85 -1.86 10.93
C ARG A 449 -8.83 -0.51 11.63
N VAL A 450 -7.78 -0.19 12.38
CA VAL A 450 -7.71 1.08 13.13
C VAL A 450 -7.63 2.27 12.18
N TYR A 451 -6.91 2.15 11.06
CA TYR A 451 -6.87 3.16 10.00
C TYR A 451 -8.17 3.25 9.17
N CYS A 452 -9.17 2.40 9.41
CA CYS A 452 -10.52 2.64 8.89
C CYS A 452 -11.26 3.73 9.69
N TYR A 453 -10.81 4.04 10.91
CA TYR A 453 -11.42 5.05 11.80
C TYR A 453 -10.45 6.19 12.17
N ASN A 454 -9.20 6.12 11.71
CA ASN A 454 -8.17 7.11 11.99
C ASN A 454 -7.54 7.60 10.70
N MET A 455 -7.26 8.90 10.66
CA MET A 455 -6.62 9.54 9.52
C MET A 455 -5.13 9.17 9.46
N GLY A 456 -4.69 8.62 8.33
CA GLY A 456 -3.28 8.42 7.97
C GLY A 456 -2.86 9.41 6.88
N THR A 457 -1.78 9.12 6.15
CA THR A 457 -1.65 9.68 4.79
C THR A 457 -2.46 8.82 3.81
N MET A 458 -2.72 9.35 2.61
CA MET A 458 -3.62 8.74 1.64
C MET A 458 -3.28 7.28 1.34
N ASN A 459 -2.02 6.96 1.00
CA ASN A 459 -1.53 5.59 0.80
C ASN A 459 -1.79 4.65 1.99
N PHE A 460 -1.56 5.09 3.24
CA PHE A 460 -1.81 4.25 4.41
C PHE A 460 -3.29 3.93 4.57
N ASN A 461 -4.17 4.92 4.42
CA ASN A 461 -5.61 4.65 4.50
C ASN A 461 -6.07 3.75 3.34
N HIS A 462 -5.56 3.92 2.12
CA HIS A 462 -5.90 3.04 1.00
C HIS A 462 -5.48 1.58 1.26
N THR A 463 -4.24 1.36 1.67
CA THR A 463 -3.74 0.01 1.97
C THR A 463 -4.45 -0.60 3.16
N ALA A 464 -4.69 0.18 4.21
CA ALA A 464 -5.42 -0.24 5.40
C ALA A 464 -6.86 -0.69 5.06
N VAL A 465 -7.57 0.14 4.31
CA VAL A 465 -8.95 -0.10 3.90
C VAL A 465 -9.04 -1.29 2.93
N ALA A 466 -8.11 -1.42 1.97
CA ALA A 466 -8.03 -2.58 1.08
C ALA A 466 -7.85 -3.88 1.86
N GLY A 467 -6.88 -3.91 2.80
CA GLY A 467 -6.66 -5.07 3.65
C GLY A 467 -7.85 -5.39 4.58
N THR A 468 -8.52 -4.38 5.14
CA THR A 468 -9.69 -4.59 6.00
C THR A 468 -10.91 -5.08 5.22
N LEU A 469 -11.29 -4.37 4.15
CA LEU A 469 -12.51 -4.69 3.39
C LEU A 469 -12.38 -6.04 2.69
N LEU A 470 -11.30 -6.26 1.94
CA LEU A 470 -11.11 -7.48 1.18
C LEU A 470 -10.63 -8.64 2.06
N GLY A 471 -9.80 -8.37 3.07
CA GLY A 471 -9.44 -9.38 4.06
C GLY A 471 -10.63 -9.83 4.91
N GLY A 472 -11.53 -8.92 5.30
CA GLY A 472 -12.81 -9.25 5.93
C GLY A 472 -13.67 -10.14 5.05
N HIS A 473 -13.71 -9.84 3.75
CA HIS A 473 -14.42 -10.66 2.76
C HIS A 473 -13.82 -12.06 2.60
N ILE A 474 -12.49 -12.19 2.58
CA ILE A 474 -11.79 -13.48 2.56
C ILE A 474 -12.14 -14.33 3.80
N LEU A 475 -12.33 -13.69 4.95
CA LEU A 475 -12.73 -14.34 6.19
C LEU A 475 -14.23 -14.64 6.28
N GLY A 476 -15.05 -13.97 5.46
CA GLY A 476 -16.51 -13.99 5.60
C GLY A 476 -17.01 -13.31 6.88
N ASP A 477 -16.30 -12.30 7.39
CA ASP A 477 -16.69 -11.57 8.60
C ASP A 477 -17.33 -10.21 8.25
N ALA A 478 -18.65 -10.14 8.38
CA ALA A 478 -19.42 -8.96 8.04
C ALA A 478 -19.10 -7.72 8.89
N ARG A 479 -18.60 -7.88 10.14
CA ARG A 479 -18.23 -6.73 10.98
C ARG A 479 -16.94 -6.11 10.49
N VAL A 480 -15.96 -6.94 10.13
CA VAL A 480 -14.69 -6.47 9.57
C VAL A 480 -14.91 -5.85 8.18
N GLU A 481 -15.78 -6.44 7.34
CA GLU A 481 -16.18 -5.80 6.08
C GLU A 481 -16.84 -4.43 6.31
N ALA A 482 -17.67 -4.29 7.35
CA ALA A 482 -18.30 -3.01 7.68
C ALA A 482 -17.28 -1.95 8.14
N ASP A 483 -16.28 -2.32 8.95
CA ASP A 483 -15.17 -1.44 9.31
C ASP A 483 -14.44 -0.95 8.05
N GLY A 484 -14.13 -1.87 7.13
CA GLY A 484 -13.48 -1.56 5.86
C GLY A 484 -14.31 -0.61 4.99
N ARG A 485 -15.63 -0.86 4.89
CA ARG A 485 -16.56 0.00 4.13
C ARG A 485 -16.67 1.40 4.71
N HIS A 486 -16.74 1.52 6.04
CA HIS A 486 -16.67 2.81 6.71
C HIS A 486 -15.38 3.55 6.34
N GLY A 487 -14.24 2.86 6.44
CA GLY A 487 -12.96 3.44 6.06
C GLY A 487 -12.90 3.89 4.60
N LEU A 488 -13.44 3.09 3.66
CA LEU A 488 -13.50 3.38 2.22
C LEU A 488 -14.27 4.66 1.90
N GLU A 489 -15.42 4.87 2.55
CA GLU A 489 -16.23 6.08 2.35
C GLU A 489 -15.56 7.31 2.96
N PHE A 490 -15.13 7.24 4.23
CA PHE A 490 -14.62 8.41 4.94
C PHE A 490 -13.25 8.85 4.46
N TRP A 491 -12.29 7.91 4.27
CA TRP A 491 -10.91 8.27 3.97
C TRP A 491 -10.60 8.26 2.47
N PRO A 492 -10.50 7.13 1.74
CA PRO A 492 -10.20 7.14 0.30
C PRO A 492 -11.17 7.99 -0.53
N LEU A 493 -12.49 7.84 -0.34
CA LEU A 493 -13.48 8.56 -1.14
C LEU A 493 -13.55 10.04 -0.75
N ARG A 494 -14.09 10.35 0.43
CA ARG A 494 -14.44 11.72 0.81
C ARG A 494 -13.22 12.59 1.09
N THR A 495 -12.28 12.07 1.88
CA THR A 495 -11.15 12.86 2.37
C THR A 495 -10.03 12.97 1.34
N TRP A 496 -9.59 11.85 0.77
CA TRP A 496 -8.35 11.83 0.01
C TRP A 496 -8.48 12.12 -1.48
N CYS A 497 -9.65 11.82 -2.06
CA CYS A 497 -9.87 12.00 -3.50
C CYS A 497 -10.87 13.11 -3.85
N TRP A 498 -11.85 13.39 -2.97
CA TRP A 498 -12.97 14.29 -3.29
C TRP A 498 -13.17 15.46 -2.32
N PHE A 499 -12.21 15.69 -1.41
CA PHE A 499 -12.26 16.84 -0.51
C PHE A 499 -12.11 18.15 -1.30
N ASP A 500 -11.18 18.17 -2.27
CA ASP A 500 -10.84 19.33 -3.10
C ASP A 500 -10.66 18.97 -4.60
N GLY A 501 -10.02 19.85 -5.38
CA GLY A 501 -9.81 19.66 -6.82
C GLY A 501 -8.67 18.71 -7.21
N SER A 502 -7.92 18.23 -6.24
CA SER A 502 -6.73 17.40 -6.37
C SER A 502 -6.84 16.14 -5.49
N THR A 503 -5.76 15.37 -5.37
CA THR A 503 -5.63 14.35 -4.32
C THR A 503 -4.53 14.76 -3.33
N GLN A 504 -4.53 14.20 -2.12
CA GLN A 504 -3.46 14.50 -1.15
C GLN A 504 -2.06 14.22 -1.70
N GLU A 505 -1.93 13.18 -2.53
CA GLU A 505 -0.69 12.75 -3.19
C GLU A 505 -0.58 13.28 -4.63
N SER A 506 -1.29 14.35 -4.98
CA SER A 506 -1.42 14.89 -6.35
C SER A 506 -0.13 14.81 -7.19
N ILE A 507 -0.08 13.83 -8.11
CA ILE A 507 1.06 13.50 -8.99
C ILE A 507 2.38 13.32 -8.21
N ASP A 508 2.31 12.63 -7.08
CA ASP A 508 3.44 12.01 -6.38
C ASP A 508 3.74 10.67 -7.03
N HIS A 509 4.89 10.55 -7.70
CA HIS A 509 5.20 9.38 -8.53
C HIS A 509 5.31 8.09 -7.69
N TYR A 510 5.71 8.22 -6.43
CA TYR A 510 5.91 7.11 -5.51
C TYR A 510 4.62 6.78 -4.75
N TYR A 511 4.10 7.72 -3.95
CA TYR A 511 2.97 7.43 -3.06
C TYR A 511 1.65 7.27 -3.81
N PHE A 512 1.42 8.05 -4.85
CA PHE A 512 0.15 7.99 -5.57
C PHE A 512 0.02 6.68 -6.37
N ALA A 513 1.12 6.12 -6.86
CA ALA A 513 1.13 4.81 -7.51
C ALA A 513 0.63 3.70 -6.58
N ILE A 514 1.05 3.72 -5.31
CA ILE A 514 0.58 2.81 -4.26
C ILE A 514 -0.94 2.98 -4.08
N SER A 515 -1.40 4.22 -3.91
CA SER A 515 -2.82 4.52 -3.74
C SER A 515 -3.66 4.04 -4.93
N LEU A 516 -3.26 4.31 -6.18
CA LEU A 516 -4.01 3.87 -7.37
C LEU A 516 -4.09 2.34 -7.48
N LYS A 517 -3.00 1.64 -7.14
CA LYS A 517 -2.98 0.18 -7.10
C LYS A 517 -4.05 -0.37 -6.14
N ASP A 518 -4.20 0.25 -4.97
CA ASP A 518 -5.24 -0.11 -3.99
C ASP A 518 -6.64 0.32 -4.45
N GLN A 519 -6.79 1.51 -5.05
CA GLN A 519 -8.06 1.98 -5.62
C GLN A 519 -8.63 1.00 -6.65
N LYS A 520 -7.76 0.42 -7.47
CA LYS A 520 -8.14 -0.60 -8.44
C LYS A 520 -8.77 -1.82 -7.79
N MET A 521 -8.34 -2.19 -6.58
CA MET A 521 -8.88 -3.34 -5.85
C MET A 521 -10.30 -3.09 -5.34
N PHE A 522 -10.63 -1.87 -4.93
CA PHE A 522 -12.02 -1.51 -4.62
C PHE A 522 -12.90 -1.60 -5.87
N ALA A 523 -12.46 -0.99 -6.98
CA ALA A 523 -13.23 -0.92 -8.22
C ALA A 523 -13.55 -2.30 -8.82
N ASP A 524 -12.61 -3.23 -8.67
CA ASP A 524 -12.67 -4.57 -9.25
C ASP A 524 -13.29 -5.61 -8.30
N PHE A 525 -12.86 -5.60 -7.04
CA PHE A 525 -13.09 -6.68 -6.08
C PHE A 525 -13.88 -6.25 -4.85
N GLY A 526 -14.36 -5.00 -4.80
CA GLY A 526 -15.29 -4.54 -3.77
C GLY A 526 -16.44 -5.55 -3.59
N PRO A 527 -16.75 -6.01 -2.36
CA PRO A 527 -17.72 -7.10 -2.16
C PRO A 527 -19.11 -6.77 -2.67
N THR A 528 -19.58 -5.55 -2.42
CA THR A 528 -20.90 -5.07 -2.87
C THR A 528 -20.80 -4.14 -4.08
N GLN A 529 -21.94 -3.89 -4.73
CA GLN A 529 -22.00 -2.89 -5.81
C GLN A 529 -21.64 -1.48 -5.33
N MET A 530 -22.01 -1.12 -4.09
CA MET A 530 -21.64 0.17 -3.50
C MET A 530 -20.12 0.28 -3.32
N ASP A 531 -19.46 -0.77 -2.82
CA ASP A 531 -18.00 -0.79 -2.64
C ASP A 531 -17.27 -0.60 -3.97
N ARG A 532 -17.71 -1.31 -5.02
CA ARG A 532 -17.17 -1.15 -6.39
C ARG A 532 -17.45 0.22 -6.97
N MET A 533 -18.63 0.79 -6.71
CA MET A 533 -18.99 2.12 -7.18
C MET A 533 -18.12 3.21 -6.54
N MET A 534 -17.88 3.14 -5.22
CA MET A 534 -16.92 4.01 -4.53
C MET A 534 -15.52 3.89 -5.15
N GLY A 535 -15.04 2.66 -5.34
CA GLY A 535 -13.75 2.41 -5.98
C GLY A 535 -13.64 2.98 -7.39
N ARG A 536 -14.67 2.82 -8.24
CA ARG A 536 -14.70 3.36 -9.61
C ARG A 536 -14.74 4.89 -9.63
N ILE A 537 -15.49 5.52 -8.74
CA ILE A 537 -15.54 6.99 -8.63
C ILE A 537 -14.21 7.57 -8.16
N ILE A 538 -13.58 6.94 -7.17
CA ILE A 538 -12.23 7.29 -6.73
C ILE A 538 -11.27 7.20 -7.93
N LEU A 539 -11.28 6.05 -8.62
CA LEU A 539 -10.37 5.82 -9.74
C LEU A 539 -10.62 6.80 -10.89
N ALA A 540 -11.87 7.16 -11.18
CA ALA A 540 -12.20 8.15 -12.21
C ALA A 540 -11.56 9.53 -11.94
N LYS A 541 -11.59 9.99 -10.68
CA LYS A 541 -10.92 11.24 -10.27
C LYS A 541 -9.40 11.12 -10.38
N SER A 542 -8.82 10.04 -9.88
CA SER A 542 -7.37 9.83 -9.92
C SER A 542 -6.84 9.73 -11.36
N ILE A 543 -7.49 8.95 -12.22
CA ILE A 543 -7.10 8.81 -13.63
C ILE A 543 -7.28 10.13 -14.37
N GLU A 544 -8.35 10.88 -14.10
CA GLU A 544 -8.49 12.19 -14.72
C GLU A 544 -7.35 13.13 -14.31
N GLU A 545 -6.91 13.10 -13.05
CA GLU A 545 -5.76 13.88 -12.63
C GLU A 545 -4.47 13.49 -13.37
N LEU A 546 -4.23 12.19 -13.56
CA LEU A 546 -3.13 11.69 -14.40
C LEU A 546 -3.27 12.20 -15.83
N THR A 547 -4.44 12.05 -16.45
CA THR A 547 -4.64 12.46 -17.84
C THR A 547 -4.48 13.96 -18.02
N SER A 548 -4.97 14.80 -17.11
CA SER A 548 -4.81 16.25 -17.17
C SER A 548 -3.35 16.66 -17.09
N CYS A 549 -2.54 16.02 -16.25
CA CYS A 549 -1.14 16.38 -16.04
C CYS A 549 -0.17 15.70 -17.02
N PHE A 550 -0.56 14.61 -17.68
CA PHE A 550 0.32 13.90 -18.62
C PHE A 550 0.43 14.61 -19.97
N HIS A 551 1.64 14.91 -20.43
CA HIS A 551 1.87 15.50 -21.76
C HIS A 551 2.21 14.41 -22.79
N PRO A 552 1.38 14.18 -23.83
CA PRO A 552 1.59 13.07 -24.78
C PRO A 552 2.90 13.19 -25.55
N GLY A 553 3.26 14.41 -25.95
CA GLY A 553 4.50 14.68 -26.67
C GLY A 553 5.80 14.47 -25.87
N LEU A 554 5.76 14.66 -24.54
CA LEU A 554 6.92 14.51 -23.66
C LEU A 554 6.98 13.13 -23.01
N ARG A 555 5.85 12.40 -22.97
CA ARG A 555 5.66 11.16 -22.20
C ARG A 555 5.99 11.33 -20.72
N ARG A 556 5.61 12.48 -20.15
CA ARG A 556 5.90 12.87 -18.77
C ARG A 556 4.73 13.62 -18.15
N PHE A 557 4.65 13.58 -16.82
CA PHE A 557 3.71 14.39 -16.07
C PHE A 557 4.26 15.80 -15.86
N ILE A 558 3.43 16.79 -16.16
CA ILE A 558 3.68 18.22 -15.96
C ILE A 558 2.86 18.63 -14.73
N SER A 559 3.48 18.53 -13.56
CA SER A 559 2.83 18.85 -12.28
C SER A 559 3.88 19.15 -11.21
N SER A 560 3.50 19.97 -10.22
CA SER A 560 4.25 20.07 -8.97
C SER A 560 4.02 18.84 -8.09
N SER A 561 4.98 18.51 -7.23
CA SER A 561 4.92 17.31 -6.41
C SER A 561 5.60 17.47 -5.04
N GLY A 562 4.96 16.89 -4.03
CA GLY A 562 5.41 16.87 -2.65
C GLY A 562 6.65 16.01 -2.46
N ARG A 563 6.54 14.69 -2.60
CA ARG A 563 7.61 13.74 -2.22
C ARG A 563 8.17 12.93 -3.39
N THR A 564 7.90 13.36 -4.63
CA THR A 564 8.55 12.81 -5.82
C THR A 564 10.04 13.12 -5.81
N GLY A 565 10.89 12.10 -5.70
CA GLY A 565 12.34 12.26 -5.87
C GLY A 565 12.69 12.76 -7.28
N PRO A 566 13.71 13.64 -7.47
CA PRO A 566 14.03 14.19 -8.80
C PRO A 566 14.40 13.16 -9.87
N GLY A 567 14.80 11.93 -9.50
CA GLY A 567 15.03 10.84 -10.45
C GLY A 567 13.78 10.49 -11.28
N GLU A 568 12.59 10.50 -10.67
CA GLU A 568 11.30 10.26 -11.33
C GLU A 568 10.94 11.40 -12.30
N LEU A 569 11.30 12.64 -11.93
CA LEU A 569 11.13 13.81 -12.80
C LEU A 569 11.96 13.70 -14.08
N PHE A 570 13.18 13.14 -13.98
CA PHE A 570 14.12 13.07 -15.08
C PHE A 570 13.94 11.85 -15.97
N GLY A 571 13.79 10.66 -15.40
CA GLY A 571 14.00 9.43 -16.15
C GLY A 571 13.29 8.21 -15.59
N ILE A 572 13.26 8.04 -14.27
CA ILE A 572 12.60 6.90 -13.63
C ILE A 572 11.09 6.96 -13.94
N GLN A 573 10.47 5.80 -14.17
CA GLN A 573 9.06 5.68 -14.51
C GLN A 573 8.43 4.65 -13.59
N ASP A 574 7.71 5.15 -12.59
CA ASP A 574 7.01 4.29 -11.63
C ASP A 574 5.56 3.95 -12.04
N GLY A 575 4.81 3.33 -11.13
CA GLY A 575 3.43 2.85 -11.35
C GLY A 575 2.48 3.81 -12.08
N LEU A 576 2.58 5.13 -11.85
CA LEU A 576 1.75 6.11 -12.57
C LEU A 576 1.97 6.04 -14.09
N SER A 577 3.23 5.97 -14.53
CA SER A 577 3.61 5.86 -15.93
C SER A 577 3.16 4.52 -16.52
N HIS A 578 3.25 3.44 -15.75
CA HIS A 578 2.73 2.12 -16.15
C HIS A 578 1.22 2.16 -16.38
N ILE A 579 0.44 2.79 -15.50
CA ILE A 579 -1.01 2.91 -15.62
C ILE A 579 -1.39 3.69 -16.88
N VAL A 580 -0.80 4.88 -17.08
CA VAL A 580 -1.06 5.71 -18.27
C VAL A 580 -0.62 4.98 -19.55
N HIS A 581 0.45 4.19 -19.48
CA HIS A 581 0.89 3.37 -20.61
C HIS A 581 -0.19 2.38 -21.06
N THR A 582 -0.96 1.78 -20.14
CA THR A 582 -2.10 0.90 -20.50
C THR A 582 -3.34 1.64 -21.00
N LEU A 583 -3.39 2.97 -20.86
CA LEU A 583 -4.47 3.83 -21.33
C LEU A 583 -4.12 4.60 -22.61
N SER A 584 -2.86 4.60 -23.03
CA SER A 584 -2.37 5.29 -24.24
C SER A 584 -2.22 4.31 -25.41
N GLN A 585 -2.86 4.62 -26.54
CA GLN A 585 -2.69 3.89 -27.80
C GLN A 585 -1.27 4.06 -28.35
N ARG A 586 -0.63 5.21 -28.08
CA ARG A 586 0.74 5.51 -28.52
C ARG A 586 1.82 5.03 -27.53
N GLY A 587 1.43 4.66 -26.32
CA GLY A 587 2.32 4.30 -25.23
C GLY A 587 2.88 5.52 -24.50
N ALA A 588 3.05 5.38 -23.18
CA ALA A 588 3.48 6.46 -22.29
C ALA A 588 4.92 6.31 -21.75
N LEU A 589 5.64 5.24 -22.10
CA LEU A 589 6.98 4.98 -21.55
C LEU A 589 8.08 5.44 -22.50
N THR A 590 9.16 5.95 -21.94
CA THR A 590 10.44 6.23 -22.59
C THR A 590 11.45 5.13 -22.25
N ASP A 591 12.48 4.96 -23.07
CA ASP A 591 13.56 3.97 -22.86
C ASP A 591 13.06 2.53 -22.69
N LEU A 592 11.94 2.19 -23.34
CA LEU A 592 11.30 0.88 -23.24
C LEU A 592 12.28 -0.25 -23.58
N GLY A 593 12.36 -1.25 -22.70
CA GLY A 593 13.25 -2.40 -22.84
C GLY A 593 14.70 -2.17 -22.38
N GLN A 594 15.04 -0.97 -21.90
CA GLN A 594 16.33 -0.71 -21.27
C GLN A 594 16.28 -0.98 -19.77
N ALA A 595 17.43 -1.32 -19.17
CA ALA A 595 17.55 -1.48 -17.72
C ALA A 595 17.77 -0.14 -17.02
N THR A 596 18.51 0.76 -17.67
CA THR A 596 18.86 2.09 -17.16
C THR A 596 18.57 3.18 -18.18
N THR A 597 18.31 4.39 -17.70
CA THR A 597 18.14 5.61 -18.48
C THR A 597 19.24 6.64 -18.12
N VAL A 598 18.97 7.93 -18.36
CA VAL A 598 19.84 9.06 -18.07
C VAL A 598 20.46 8.99 -16.66
N GLY A 599 21.73 9.38 -16.53
CA GLY A 599 22.44 9.35 -15.25
C GLY A 599 22.63 7.95 -14.64
N GLY A 600 22.40 6.87 -15.42
CA GLY A 600 22.43 5.50 -14.93
C GLY A 600 21.25 5.17 -13.99
N MET A 601 20.20 5.98 -13.98
CA MET A 601 18.98 5.73 -13.21
C MET A 601 18.28 4.46 -13.73
N PRO A 602 17.59 3.67 -12.89
CA PRO A 602 16.75 2.58 -13.39
C PRO A 602 15.61 3.14 -14.26
N VAL A 603 15.22 2.42 -15.31
CA VAL A 603 14.06 2.85 -16.14
C VAL A 603 12.75 2.73 -15.36
N TYR A 604 12.61 1.67 -14.56
CA TYR A 604 11.40 1.35 -13.82
C TYR A 604 11.60 1.60 -12.34
N GLY A 605 10.64 2.29 -11.73
CA GLY A 605 10.57 2.50 -10.29
C GLY A 605 10.26 1.21 -9.52
N HIS A 606 10.26 1.30 -8.19
CA HIS A 606 10.05 0.17 -7.30
C HIS A 606 8.55 -0.09 -7.03
N ASP A 607 7.70 0.95 -7.05
CA ASP A 607 6.35 0.90 -6.47
C ASP A 607 5.24 0.75 -7.51
N ALA A 608 4.39 -0.24 -7.29
CA ALA A 608 3.46 -0.73 -8.32
C ALA A 608 4.21 -1.09 -9.64
N PRO A 609 5.06 -2.14 -9.58
CA PRO A 609 5.93 -2.53 -10.68
C PRO A 609 5.15 -2.88 -11.95
N PRO A 610 5.79 -2.84 -13.15
CA PRO A 610 5.12 -3.04 -14.43
C PRO A 610 4.22 -4.27 -14.48
N SER A 611 4.68 -5.38 -13.90
CA SER A 611 3.96 -6.64 -13.82
C SER A 611 2.65 -6.58 -13.02
N THR A 612 2.64 -5.82 -11.92
CA THR A 612 1.47 -5.68 -11.07
C THR A 612 0.39 -4.91 -11.81
N ILE A 613 0.77 -3.80 -12.46
CA ILE A 613 -0.14 -3.01 -13.28
C ILE A 613 -0.64 -3.82 -14.48
N ALA A 614 0.23 -4.56 -15.18
CA ALA A 614 -0.17 -5.46 -16.25
C ALA A 614 -1.26 -6.45 -15.80
N ARG A 615 -1.06 -7.11 -14.65
CA ARG A 615 -2.03 -8.06 -14.08
C ARG A 615 -3.34 -7.38 -13.69
N GLN A 616 -3.30 -6.22 -13.05
CA GLN A 616 -4.49 -5.45 -12.69
C GLN A 616 -5.32 -5.03 -13.90
N THR A 617 -4.67 -4.68 -15.01
CA THR A 617 -5.33 -4.33 -16.28
C THR A 617 -6.07 -5.50 -16.93
N LEU A 618 -5.65 -6.75 -16.68
CA LEU A 618 -6.33 -7.94 -17.25
C LEU A 618 -7.73 -8.17 -16.70
N ASN A 619 -8.00 -7.71 -15.47
CA ASN A 619 -9.31 -7.92 -14.86
C ASN A 619 -10.35 -6.94 -15.39
N SER A 620 -9.99 -5.66 -15.45
CA SER A 620 -10.80 -4.60 -16.06
C SER A 620 -9.91 -3.40 -16.40
N PRO A 621 -10.28 -2.56 -17.39
CA PRO A 621 -9.48 -1.40 -17.75
C PRO A 621 -9.50 -0.35 -16.62
N TRP A 622 -8.42 0.43 -16.50
CA TRP A 622 -8.30 1.51 -15.50
C TRP A 622 -9.29 2.66 -15.73
N ALA A 623 -9.74 2.82 -16.96
CA ALA A 623 -10.75 3.80 -17.36
C ALA A 623 -11.41 3.35 -18.69
N PRO A 624 -12.56 3.92 -19.07
CA PRO A 624 -13.17 3.67 -20.37
C PRO A 624 -12.20 3.94 -21.53
N LEU A 625 -12.32 3.17 -22.63
CA LEU A 625 -11.37 3.24 -23.75
C LEU A 625 -11.27 4.63 -24.40
N TRP A 626 -12.35 5.43 -24.37
CA TRP A 626 -12.33 6.79 -24.90
C TRP A 626 -11.39 7.74 -24.13
N VAL A 627 -11.01 7.42 -22.89
CA VAL A 627 -10.02 8.19 -22.12
C VAL A 627 -8.65 8.19 -22.82
N SER A 628 -8.36 7.21 -23.67
CA SER A 628 -7.15 7.22 -24.49
C SER A 628 -7.03 8.48 -25.37
N HIS A 629 -8.15 9.05 -25.83
CA HIS A 629 -8.16 10.30 -26.60
C HIS A 629 -7.85 11.53 -25.74
N MET A 630 -8.19 11.51 -24.45
CA MET A 630 -7.80 12.58 -23.51
C MET A 630 -6.28 12.59 -23.24
N ILE A 631 -5.61 11.45 -23.48
CA ILE A 631 -4.17 11.28 -23.32
C ILE A 631 -3.47 11.59 -24.65
N ASP A 632 -3.76 10.82 -25.70
CA ASP A 632 -3.01 10.86 -26.96
C ASP A 632 -3.45 12.01 -27.88
N ASP A 633 -4.75 12.30 -27.93
CA ASP A 633 -5.35 13.33 -28.79
C ASP A 633 -5.69 14.59 -27.99
N LYS A 634 -5.00 14.77 -26.86
CA LYS A 634 -5.16 15.90 -25.96
C LYS A 634 -5.14 17.23 -26.74
N PRO A 635 -6.13 18.11 -26.55
CA PRO A 635 -6.12 19.42 -27.19
C PRO A 635 -5.05 20.29 -26.54
N LEU A 636 -3.89 20.40 -27.21
CA LEU A 636 -2.81 21.29 -26.83
C LEU A 636 -3.00 22.67 -27.50
N PRO A 637 -2.83 23.80 -26.79
CA PRO A 637 -2.43 23.86 -25.40
C PRO A 637 -3.52 23.41 -24.41
N TYR A 638 -3.09 22.78 -23.33
CA TYR A 638 -3.97 22.24 -22.28
C TYR A 638 -3.69 22.92 -20.95
N SER A 639 -4.75 23.28 -20.21
CA SER A 639 -4.63 23.91 -18.89
C SER A 639 -5.34 23.08 -17.84
N ALA A 640 -4.77 23.02 -16.63
CA ALA A 640 -5.40 22.48 -15.44
C ALA A 640 -5.10 23.40 -14.25
N ILE A 641 -6.15 23.86 -13.58
CA ILE A 641 -6.09 24.65 -12.34
C ILE A 641 -6.95 23.93 -11.31
N MET A 642 -6.41 23.74 -10.10
CA MET A 642 -7.12 23.04 -9.03
C MET A 642 -6.77 23.64 -7.66
N THR A 643 -7.75 23.59 -6.76
CA THR A 643 -7.54 23.79 -5.34
C THR A 643 -6.80 22.60 -4.76
N TYR A 644 -5.85 22.89 -3.87
CA TYR A 644 -5.17 21.90 -3.03
C TYR A 644 -5.33 22.35 -1.58
N LYS A 645 -6.47 21.96 -1.00
CA LYS A 645 -6.89 22.24 0.37
C LYS A 645 -6.19 21.24 1.27
N MET A 646 -4.95 21.54 1.62
CA MET A 646 -4.32 20.92 2.77
C MET A 646 -5.09 21.29 4.06
N TRP A 647 -4.85 20.56 5.14
CA TRP A 647 -5.54 20.77 6.42
C TRP A 647 -5.30 22.15 7.04
N GLY A 648 -6.20 22.59 7.92
CA GLY A 648 -6.05 23.84 8.66
C GLY A 648 -6.43 25.06 7.81
N ASN A 649 -5.64 26.14 7.85
CA ASN A 649 -6.01 27.41 7.22
C ASN A 649 -6.03 27.37 5.67
N TYR A 650 -5.47 26.32 5.06
CA TYR A 650 -5.58 26.09 3.62
C TYR A 650 -6.99 25.64 3.18
N GLU A 651 -7.89 25.31 4.12
CA GLU A 651 -9.31 25.11 3.82
C GLU A 651 -9.97 26.42 3.34
N ALA A 652 -9.66 27.54 4.02
CA ALA A 652 -10.20 28.86 3.70
C ALA A 652 -9.43 29.55 2.57
N THR A 653 -8.12 29.33 2.48
CA THR A 653 -7.22 29.90 1.46
C THR A 653 -6.40 28.77 0.80
N PRO A 654 -6.98 28.05 -0.18
CA PRO A 654 -6.31 26.88 -0.76
C PRO A 654 -4.99 27.24 -1.42
N LEU A 655 -4.09 26.26 -1.44
CA LEU A 655 -2.97 26.27 -2.38
C LEU A 655 -3.50 26.06 -3.79
N TRP A 656 -2.81 26.62 -4.77
CA TRP A 656 -3.19 26.53 -6.18
C TRP A 656 -2.15 25.73 -6.96
N LYS A 657 -2.58 24.60 -7.52
CA LYS A 657 -1.76 23.85 -8.49
C LYS A 657 -2.17 24.26 -9.89
N VAL A 658 -1.19 24.66 -10.68
CA VAL A 658 -1.38 25.08 -12.08
C VAL A 658 -0.48 24.23 -12.96
N SER A 659 -1.04 23.64 -14.01
CA SER A 659 -0.31 22.97 -15.08
C SER A 659 -0.75 23.54 -16.42
N TYR A 660 0.21 23.92 -17.25
CA TYR A 660 0.00 24.35 -18.62
C TYR A 660 0.91 23.54 -19.56
N GLN A 661 0.33 22.97 -20.60
CA GLN A 661 1.03 22.13 -21.57
C GLN A 661 0.89 22.77 -22.95
N GLY A 662 2.02 23.20 -23.53
CA GLY A 662 2.13 23.64 -24.92
C GLY A 662 2.25 22.46 -25.87
N GLN A 663 2.70 22.68 -27.11
CA GLN A 663 2.84 21.59 -28.09
C GLN A 663 4.10 20.74 -27.82
N ASN A 664 5.18 21.39 -27.37
CA ASN A 664 6.50 20.76 -27.17
C ASN A 664 7.06 20.97 -25.74
N TYR A 665 6.26 21.52 -24.83
CA TYR A 665 6.69 21.87 -23.49
C TYR A 665 5.55 21.81 -22.47
N GLY A 666 5.90 21.79 -21.19
CA GLY A 666 4.96 22.01 -20.10
C GLY A 666 5.58 22.86 -18.99
N LEU A 667 4.74 23.61 -18.28
CA LEU A 667 5.08 24.41 -17.11
C LEU A 667 4.05 24.13 -16.00
N ALA A 668 4.52 23.77 -14.81
CA ALA A 668 3.66 23.57 -13.66
C ALA A 668 4.25 24.15 -12.38
N SER A 669 3.38 24.66 -11.52
CA SER A 669 3.75 25.25 -10.23
C SER A 669 2.74 24.93 -9.14
N LEU A 670 3.23 24.85 -7.91
CA LEU A 670 2.46 25.16 -6.71
C LEU A 670 2.67 26.65 -6.36
N ASP A 671 1.61 27.35 -5.98
CA ASP A 671 1.69 28.79 -5.79
C ASP A 671 2.44 29.24 -4.53
N VAL A 672 2.35 28.46 -3.45
CA VAL A 672 3.05 28.72 -2.18
C VAL A 672 3.62 27.41 -1.65
N ALA A 673 4.84 27.42 -1.13
CA ALA A 673 5.41 26.25 -0.47
C ALA A 673 4.63 25.85 0.79
N SER A 674 4.50 24.55 1.02
CA SER A 674 3.87 23.88 2.17
C SER A 674 4.91 23.21 3.08
N GLY A 675 6.19 23.18 2.66
CA GLY A 675 7.35 22.94 3.53
C GLY A 675 8.11 21.65 3.26
N ASN A 676 7.58 20.74 2.44
CA ASN A 676 8.21 19.46 2.12
C ASN A 676 8.24 19.13 0.62
N GLU A 677 7.95 20.10 -0.26
CA GLU A 677 7.84 19.83 -1.68
C GLU A 677 9.18 19.67 -2.36
N THR A 678 9.29 18.62 -3.14
CA THR A 678 10.47 18.28 -3.93
C THR A 678 10.45 18.93 -5.30
N VAL A 679 9.25 19.19 -5.85
CA VAL A 679 9.07 19.87 -7.14
C VAL A 679 8.01 20.95 -6.99
N ASN A 680 8.41 22.15 -6.52
CA ASN A 680 7.52 23.30 -6.39
C ASN A 680 7.19 23.95 -7.74
N LEU A 681 8.18 24.00 -8.63
CA LEU A 681 8.09 24.52 -9.98
C LEU A 681 8.85 23.58 -10.90
N MET A 682 8.24 23.26 -12.04
CA MET A 682 8.94 22.60 -13.13
C MET A 682 8.56 23.20 -14.48
N ALA A 683 9.54 23.26 -15.38
CA ALA A 683 9.28 23.24 -16.81
C ALA A 683 10.01 22.06 -17.43
N GLN A 684 9.41 21.44 -18.44
CA GLN A 684 10.04 20.37 -19.19
C GLN A 684 9.67 20.48 -20.66
N TRP A 685 10.61 20.19 -21.55
CA TRP A 685 10.41 20.32 -22.99
C TRP A 685 11.24 19.29 -23.75
N ARG A 686 10.87 19.11 -25.03
CA ARG A 686 11.57 18.25 -25.98
C ARG A 686 12.28 19.09 -27.03
N ARG A 687 13.38 18.56 -27.58
CA ARG A 687 14.19 19.26 -28.60
C ARG A 687 13.64 19.13 -30.01
N THR A 688 12.83 18.12 -30.27
CA THR A 688 12.22 17.88 -31.60
C THR A 688 10.70 17.98 -31.52
N ASP A 689 10.04 18.17 -32.65
CA ASP A 689 8.58 18.19 -32.76
C ASP A 689 7.94 16.78 -32.67
N ARG A 690 8.77 15.74 -32.56
CA ARG A 690 8.34 14.34 -32.42
C ARG A 690 8.10 13.97 -30.98
N GLN A 691 7.26 12.97 -30.75
CA GLN A 691 7.09 12.39 -29.42
C GLN A 691 8.44 11.90 -28.89
N ALA A 692 8.75 12.18 -27.62
CA ALA A 692 9.97 11.68 -26.99
C ALA A 692 9.93 10.15 -26.88
N GLU A 693 11.03 9.48 -27.28
CA GLU A 693 11.18 8.03 -27.15
C GLU A 693 12.14 7.68 -26.01
N LYS A 694 13.04 8.59 -25.65
CA LYS A 694 14.06 8.41 -24.62
C LYS A 694 14.06 9.60 -23.67
N ALA A 695 14.37 9.38 -22.38
CA ALA A 695 14.46 10.49 -21.43
C ALA A 695 15.56 11.50 -21.80
N VAL A 696 16.60 11.06 -22.53
CA VAL A 696 17.66 11.95 -23.04
C VAL A 696 17.12 13.00 -24.03
N ASP A 697 15.96 12.81 -24.65
CA ASP A 697 15.34 13.76 -25.60
C ASP A 697 14.73 14.99 -24.91
N LEU A 698 14.70 14.96 -23.57
CA LEU A 698 14.05 15.96 -22.73
C LEU A 698 15.07 16.86 -22.02
N SER A 699 14.63 18.05 -21.69
CA SER A 699 15.31 19.01 -20.82
C SER A 699 14.35 19.46 -19.74
N THR A 700 14.87 19.69 -18.53
CA THR A 700 14.07 20.07 -17.35
C THR A 700 14.63 21.32 -16.69
N LEU A 701 13.73 22.15 -16.15
CA LEU A 701 14.04 23.32 -15.34
C LEU A 701 13.30 23.20 -14.01
N THR A 702 14.00 23.47 -12.91
CA THR A 702 13.38 23.72 -11.61
C THR A 702 14.03 24.91 -10.92
N CYS A 703 13.40 25.48 -9.88
CA CYS A 703 13.85 26.68 -9.20
C CYS A 703 13.67 26.55 -7.68
N ARG A 704 14.65 27.00 -6.90
CA ARG A 704 14.63 27.01 -5.43
C ARG A 704 15.45 28.13 -4.83
N TYR A 705 15.19 28.42 -3.56
CA TYR A 705 16.11 29.16 -2.70
C TYR A 705 17.17 28.24 -2.11
N GLY A 706 18.35 28.78 -1.79
CA GLY A 706 19.35 28.04 -1.03
C GLY A 706 20.47 28.89 -0.46
N ILE A 707 21.29 28.24 0.37
CA ILE A 707 22.45 28.79 1.05
C ILE A 707 23.70 28.12 0.51
N ASN A 708 24.75 28.88 0.22
CA ASN A 708 26.04 28.40 -0.32
C ASN A 708 25.87 27.61 -1.63
N THR A 709 25.61 26.31 -1.56
CA THR A 709 25.30 25.46 -2.70
C THR A 709 23.82 25.10 -2.63
N VAL A 710 23.03 25.59 -3.58
CA VAL A 710 21.59 25.30 -3.61
C VAL A 710 21.38 23.83 -3.93
N ASN A 711 20.62 23.15 -3.08
CA ASN A 711 20.27 21.76 -3.33
C ASN A 711 19.05 21.68 -4.25
N LEU A 712 19.27 21.21 -5.47
CA LEU A 712 18.22 20.99 -6.47
C LEU A 712 17.94 19.49 -6.68
N LEU A 713 18.68 18.62 -5.99
CA LEU A 713 18.71 17.18 -6.20
C LEU A 713 18.61 16.46 -4.86
N ASP A 714 17.60 15.60 -4.66
CA ASP A 714 17.47 14.86 -3.40
C ASP A 714 18.61 13.84 -3.26
N SER A 715 19.72 14.28 -2.67
CA SER A 715 20.88 13.44 -2.45
C SER A 715 20.63 12.52 -1.27
N VAL A 716 21.01 11.25 -1.40
CA VAL A 716 20.91 10.24 -0.32
C VAL A 716 21.61 10.69 0.97
N TRP A 717 22.54 11.65 0.89
CA TRP A 717 23.39 12.12 1.98
C TRP A 717 23.39 13.66 2.10
N HIS A 718 22.65 14.21 3.07
CA HIS A 718 22.62 15.67 3.33
C HIS A 718 23.81 16.15 4.15
N GLY A 719 25.05 15.86 3.73
CA GLY A 719 26.28 16.31 4.42
C GLY A 719 26.48 15.77 5.85
N GLN A 720 25.49 15.08 6.43
CA GLN A 720 25.56 14.28 7.63
C GLN A 720 25.51 12.80 7.20
N LYS A 721 26.15 11.90 7.95
CA LYS A 721 26.13 10.43 7.70
C LYS A 721 24.73 9.79 7.86
N ASN A 722 23.66 10.57 7.81
CA ASN A 722 22.29 10.10 7.90
C ASN A 722 21.68 10.13 6.50
N ARG A 723 21.20 8.95 6.08
CA ARG A 723 20.49 8.74 4.83
C ARG A 723 19.20 9.57 4.83
N ASN A 724 18.82 10.22 3.73
CA ASN A 724 17.44 10.71 3.53
C ASN A 724 16.61 9.61 2.86
N PRO A 725 15.86 8.77 3.60
CA PRO A 725 15.06 7.72 3.00
C PRO A 725 13.79 8.25 2.29
N ASN A 726 13.37 9.48 2.58
CA ASN A 726 12.01 9.95 2.28
C ASN A 726 11.86 10.74 0.97
N GLY A 727 12.94 11.07 0.27
CA GLY A 727 12.81 11.68 -1.06
C GLY A 727 12.65 13.19 -1.11
N SER A 728 12.53 13.86 0.06
CA SER A 728 12.14 15.27 0.11
C SER A 728 13.31 16.24 0.06
N LEU A 729 13.18 17.24 -0.82
CA LEU A 729 13.98 18.46 -0.81
C LEU A 729 13.21 19.54 -0.03
N ASP A 730 13.54 19.79 1.23
CA ASP A 730 12.85 20.80 2.06
C ASP A 730 13.26 22.25 1.70
N THR A 731 12.76 23.23 2.45
CA THR A 731 13.08 24.66 2.33
C THR A 731 14.48 24.97 2.89
N HIS A 732 15.47 25.07 2.01
CA HIS A 732 16.89 25.30 2.36
C HIS A 732 17.15 26.75 2.80
N GLY A 733 16.69 27.10 4.00
CA GLY A 733 16.87 28.43 4.61
C GLY A 733 16.05 29.55 3.98
N GLY A 734 15.12 29.21 3.08
CA GLY A 734 14.21 30.13 2.41
C GLY A 734 13.10 29.37 1.68
N TYR A 735 12.03 30.09 1.33
CA TYR A 735 10.86 29.53 0.68
C TYR A 735 10.73 30.00 -0.77
N THR A 736 9.87 29.33 -1.54
CA THR A 736 9.55 29.66 -2.93
C THR A 736 8.04 29.83 -3.09
N ALA A 737 7.62 30.88 -3.79
CA ALA A 737 6.24 31.16 -4.13
C ALA A 737 6.15 31.45 -5.64
N THR A 738 5.08 31.03 -6.29
CA THR A 738 4.89 31.18 -7.73
C THR A 738 3.52 31.73 -8.05
N PHE A 739 3.46 32.77 -8.87
CA PHE A 739 2.24 33.16 -9.56
C PHE A 739 2.34 32.75 -11.03
N GLN A 740 1.75 31.59 -11.36
CA GLN A 740 1.66 31.10 -12.74
C GLN A 740 0.36 31.52 -13.42
N TYR A 741 0.47 31.95 -14.69
CA TYR A 741 -0.64 32.10 -15.62
C TYR A 741 -0.21 31.55 -16.98
N ARG A 742 -0.87 30.47 -17.43
CA ARG A 742 -0.53 29.73 -18.66
C ARG A 742 0.96 29.32 -18.66
N ASN A 743 1.70 29.65 -19.72
CA ASN A 743 3.12 29.37 -19.93
C ASN A 743 4.07 30.37 -19.26
N ARG A 744 3.56 31.21 -18.34
CA ARG A 744 4.33 32.25 -17.66
C ARG A 744 4.25 32.09 -16.16
N ALA A 745 5.38 32.28 -15.47
CA ALA A 745 5.47 32.23 -14.02
C ALA A 745 6.26 33.43 -13.48
N LEU A 746 5.70 34.10 -12.47
CA LEU A 746 6.44 34.99 -11.58
C LEU A 746 6.85 34.18 -10.35
N VAL A 747 8.13 33.89 -10.24
CA VAL A 747 8.71 33.12 -9.13
C VAL A 747 9.33 34.09 -8.15
N PHE A 748 9.01 33.93 -6.87
CA PHE A 748 9.49 34.72 -5.76
C PHE A 748 10.15 33.82 -4.73
N THR A 749 11.21 34.31 -4.11
CA THR A 749 11.84 33.63 -3.00
C THR A 749 12.32 34.63 -1.96
N SER A 750 12.36 34.20 -0.72
CA SER A 750 12.89 34.96 0.41
C SER A 750 13.54 34.00 1.42
N PRO A 751 14.65 34.41 2.08
CA PRO A 751 15.21 33.65 3.18
C PRO A 751 14.28 33.67 4.41
N LEU A 752 14.29 32.59 5.18
CA LEU A 752 13.62 32.52 6.47
C LEU A 752 14.42 33.31 7.52
N LYS A 753 13.73 33.89 8.51
CA LYS A 753 14.37 34.48 9.68
C LYS A 753 15.34 33.50 10.36
N GLY A 754 16.60 33.90 10.48
CA GLY A 754 17.64 33.05 11.07
C GLY A 754 18.20 31.98 10.11
N LEU A 755 17.61 31.82 8.93
CA LEU A 755 17.94 30.79 7.92
C LEU A 755 17.70 29.35 8.41
N ASP A 756 16.96 29.18 9.50
CA ASP A 756 16.72 27.89 10.15
C ASP A 756 15.38 27.29 9.72
N TYR A 757 15.39 26.00 9.39
CA TYR A 757 14.20 25.16 9.27
C TYR A 757 14.36 23.92 10.16
N PRO A 758 13.33 23.42 10.86
CA PRO A 758 13.48 22.35 11.86
C PRO A 758 14.23 21.10 11.37
N ALA A 759 14.06 20.72 10.10
CA ALA A 759 14.74 19.57 9.51
C ALA A 759 16.16 19.87 8.99
N TYR A 760 16.47 21.15 8.70
CA TYR A 760 17.72 21.60 8.10
C TYR A 760 18.17 22.91 8.75
N PRO A 761 18.94 22.84 9.85
CA PRO A 761 19.46 24.03 10.49
C PRO A 761 20.46 24.75 9.58
N ALA A 762 20.59 26.06 9.78
CA ALA A 762 21.52 26.88 9.01
C ALA A 762 22.96 26.34 9.13
N PRO A 763 23.73 26.33 8.03
CA PRO A 763 25.12 25.90 8.06
C PRO A 763 25.97 26.82 8.96
N ALA A 764 27.09 26.28 9.46
CA ALA A 764 28.02 27.03 10.31
C ALA A 764 28.53 28.30 9.60
N GLU A 765 28.87 28.17 8.32
CA GLU A 765 29.30 29.26 7.46
C GLU A 765 28.25 29.53 6.38
N VAL A 766 27.89 30.80 6.23
CA VAL A 766 26.95 31.33 5.25
C VAL A 766 27.72 32.33 4.40
N MET A 767 28.12 31.91 3.20
CA MET A 767 28.92 32.65 2.23
C MET A 767 28.05 33.21 1.10
N SER A 768 26.90 32.58 0.84
CA SER A 768 25.92 33.09 -0.11
C SER A 768 24.48 32.74 0.26
N LEU A 769 23.56 33.59 -0.19
CA LEU A 769 22.12 33.41 -0.15
C LEU A 769 21.57 33.71 -1.54
N GLN A 770 20.84 32.78 -2.16
CA GLN A 770 20.44 32.94 -3.55
C GLN A 770 19.18 32.17 -3.94
N THR A 771 18.53 32.66 -4.99
CA THR A 771 17.60 31.89 -5.82
C THR A 771 18.36 31.25 -6.96
N ALA A 772 18.21 29.94 -7.16
CA ALA A 772 18.84 29.23 -8.27
C ALA A 772 17.81 28.53 -9.16
N ILE A 773 17.94 28.74 -10.46
CA ILE A 773 17.32 27.91 -11.49
C ILE A 773 18.32 26.83 -11.89
N GLY A 774 17.93 25.57 -11.77
CA GLY A 774 18.67 24.42 -12.29
C GLY A 774 18.14 24.02 -13.65
N LEU A 775 19.04 23.98 -14.64
CA LEU A 775 18.76 23.45 -15.97
C LEU A 775 19.43 22.09 -16.12
N PHE A 776 18.63 21.09 -16.46
CA PHE A 776 19.06 19.70 -16.61
C PHE A 776 18.86 19.23 -18.04
N GLN A 777 19.92 18.76 -18.64
CA GLN A 777 19.88 17.91 -19.82
C GLN A 777 20.92 16.80 -19.69
N PHE A 778 20.64 15.68 -20.35
CA PHE A 778 21.49 14.49 -20.28
C PHE A 778 22.10 14.14 -21.64
N GLN A 779 21.90 14.98 -22.65
CA GLN A 779 22.56 14.85 -23.94
C GLN A 779 23.99 15.37 -23.83
N GLU A 780 24.97 14.57 -24.27
CA GLU A 780 26.37 14.96 -24.30
C GLU A 780 26.91 15.05 -25.73
N PRO A 781 27.48 16.19 -26.16
CA PRO A 781 27.50 17.47 -25.44
C PRO A 781 26.13 18.16 -25.42
N ALA A 782 25.96 19.08 -24.47
CA ALA A 782 24.83 20.00 -24.39
C ALA A 782 24.58 20.73 -25.72
N THR A 783 23.34 20.73 -26.23
CA THR A 783 23.00 21.33 -27.54
C THR A 783 22.32 22.70 -27.48
N TRP A 784 21.91 23.16 -26.30
CA TRP A 784 21.21 24.43 -26.17
C TRP A 784 22.09 25.64 -26.49
N GLU A 785 21.45 26.74 -26.88
CA GLU A 785 22.11 28.02 -27.11
C GLU A 785 21.54 29.04 -26.13
N VAL A 786 22.40 29.66 -25.31
CA VAL A 786 22.01 30.66 -24.31
C VAL A 786 22.38 32.06 -24.79
N TYR A 787 21.45 32.99 -24.65
CA TYR A 787 21.60 34.39 -25.04
C TYR A 787 21.22 35.33 -23.90
N VAL A 788 21.88 36.47 -23.80
CA VAL A 788 21.56 37.59 -22.92
C VAL A 788 21.33 38.82 -23.78
N ASP A 789 20.15 39.42 -23.71
CA ASP A 789 19.73 40.58 -24.51
C ASP A 789 20.01 40.40 -26.02
N GLY A 790 19.73 39.19 -26.53
CA GLY A 790 19.94 38.81 -27.92
C GLY A 790 21.39 38.45 -28.29
N GLN A 791 22.35 38.59 -27.37
CA GLN A 791 23.76 38.22 -27.60
C GLN A 791 24.06 36.83 -27.06
N ARG A 792 24.67 35.97 -27.88
CA ARG A 792 25.02 34.60 -27.47
C ARG A 792 26.10 34.61 -26.39
N VAL A 793 25.92 33.82 -25.34
CA VAL A 793 26.93 33.62 -24.29
C VAL A 793 28.09 32.79 -24.85
N ALA A 794 29.30 33.36 -24.85
CA ALA A 794 30.49 32.73 -25.43
C ALA A 794 31.27 31.84 -24.43
N SER A 795 31.15 32.10 -23.13
CA SER A 795 31.85 31.37 -22.06
C SER A 795 31.13 31.52 -20.73
N TYR A 796 31.29 30.53 -19.85
CA TYR A 796 30.79 30.54 -18.48
C TYR A 796 31.96 30.68 -17.47
N PRO A 797 31.73 31.28 -16.29
CA PRO A 797 30.48 31.93 -15.85
C PRO A 797 30.23 33.26 -16.56
N ALA A 798 28.96 33.59 -16.81
CA ALA A 798 28.52 34.87 -17.37
C ALA A 798 27.78 35.69 -16.31
N VAL A 799 28.16 36.95 -16.12
CA VAL A 799 27.53 37.86 -15.15
C VAL A 799 26.43 38.66 -15.84
N VAL A 800 25.26 38.70 -15.21
CA VAL A 800 24.04 39.34 -15.70
C VAL A 800 23.45 40.25 -14.62
N LYS A 801 22.60 41.19 -15.02
CA LYS A 801 21.89 42.12 -14.16
C LYS A 801 20.40 41.81 -14.10
N ALA A 802 19.74 42.26 -13.03
CA ALA A 802 18.29 42.22 -12.94
C ALA A 802 17.65 42.94 -14.14
N GLY A 803 16.57 42.35 -14.66
CA GLY A 803 15.87 42.87 -15.84
C GLY A 803 16.51 42.52 -17.19
N GLN A 804 17.71 41.95 -17.28
CA GLN A 804 18.21 41.46 -18.58
C GLN A 804 17.43 40.23 -19.05
N ARG A 805 17.31 40.05 -20.36
CA ARG A 805 16.55 38.97 -20.99
C ARG A 805 17.48 37.79 -21.29
N ILE A 806 17.35 36.73 -20.49
CA ILE A 806 18.04 35.47 -20.75
C ILE A 806 17.11 34.61 -21.61
N THR A 807 17.57 34.17 -22.77
CA THR A 807 16.80 33.31 -23.66
C THR A 807 17.58 32.07 -24.03
N ILE A 808 16.92 30.92 -24.04
CA ILE A 808 17.50 29.61 -24.30
C ILE A 808 16.77 29.00 -25.48
N LYS A 809 17.53 28.60 -26.49
CA LYS A 809 17.04 27.80 -27.63
C LYS A 809 17.47 26.36 -27.43
N ASP A 810 16.53 25.43 -27.41
CA ASP A 810 16.80 24.00 -27.34
C ASP A 810 15.94 23.26 -28.36
N GLY A 811 16.45 23.23 -29.60
CA GLY A 811 15.73 22.69 -30.75
C GLY A 811 14.45 23.47 -31.06
N VAL A 812 13.28 22.82 -31.00
CA VAL A 812 11.97 23.44 -31.27
C VAL A 812 11.38 24.19 -30.07
N SER A 813 12.03 24.13 -28.90
CA SER A 813 11.51 24.68 -27.64
C SER A 813 12.38 25.84 -27.15
N TYR A 814 11.75 26.83 -26.52
CA TYR A 814 12.35 28.09 -26.14
C TYR A 814 12.02 28.42 -24.67
N VAL A 815 13.01 28.92 -23.92
CA VAL A 815 12.84 29.36 -22.53
C VAL A 815 13.30 30.79 -22.37
N GLY A 816 12.49 31.62 -21.74
CA GLY A 816 12.78 33.00 -21.35
C GLY A 816 12.90 33.12 -19.84
N ILE A 817 13.95 33.78 -19.38
CA ILE A 817 14.18 34.06 -17.96
C ILE A 817 14.52 35.54 -17.82
N ILE A 818 13.81 36.23 -16.92
CA ILE A 818 14.07 37.63 -16.55
C ILE A 818 14.28 37.69 -15.05
N PRO A 819 15.50 37.93 -14.55
CA PRO A 819 15.72 38.08 -13.12
C PRO A 819 14.99 39.32 -12.59
N LEU A 820 14.20 39.16 -11.52
CA LEU A 820 13.53 40.28 -10.86
C LEU A 820 14.57 41.16 -10.16
N PRO A 821 14.28 42.44 -9.84
CA PRO A 821 15.07 43.15 -8.84
C PRO A 821 15.12 42.33 -7.54
N SER A 822 16.28 42.29 -6.89
CA SER A 822 16.50 41.53 -5.64
C SER A 822 17.28 42.34 -4.63
N THR A 823 17.02 42.09 -3.34
CA THR A 823 17.68 42.78 -2.23
C THR A 823 19.18 42.51 -2.24
N ASP A 824 19.99 43.56 -2.22
CA ASP A 824 21.45 43.46 -2.12
C ASP A 824 21.88 43.51 -0.64
N LEU A 825 22.26 42.37 -0.09
CA LEU A 825 22.76 42.22 1.27
C LEU A 825 24.30 42.28 1.33
N GLY A 826 24.97 42.76 0.29
CA GLY A 826 26.43 42.79 0.14
C GLY A 826 26.93 41.67 -0.77
N ARG A 827 26.33 41.53 -1.96
CA ARG A 827 26.71 40.53 -2.97
C ARG A 827 27.83 41.02 -3.89
N SER A 828 28.74 40.13 -4.26
CA SER A 828 29.79 40.40 -5.26
C SER A 828 29.31 40.35 -6.71
N ALA A 829 28.19 39.66 -6.98
CA ALA A 829 27.54 39.59 -8.28
C ALA A 829 26.01 39.53 -8.10
N GLU A 830 25.25 40.08 -9.05
CA GLU A 830 23.79 40.10 -8.97
C GLU A 830 23.18 38.81 -9.51
N VAL A 831 23.43 38.48 -10.78
CA VAL A 831 23.05 37.21 -11.39
C VAL A 831 24.26 36.58 -12.07
N VAL A 832 24.41 35.25 -11.94
CA VAL A 832 25.47 34.49 -12.61
C VAL A 832 24.87 33.28 -13.33
N ILE A 833 25.23 33.10 -14.59
CA ILE A 833 24.98 31.87 -15.35
C ILE A 833 26.26 31.06 -15.34
N THR A 834 26.24 29.81 -14.86
CA THR A 834 27.46 29.01 -14.69
C THR A 834 27.26 27.54 -15.01
N ASP A 835 28.28 26.90 -15.58
CA ASP A 835 28.43 25.45 -15.78
C ASP A 835 29.24 24.79 -14.66
N GLN A 836 29.73 25.57 -13.69
CA GLN A 836 30.38 25.11 -12.48
C GLN A 836 29.34 24.65 -11.45
N THR A 837 28.66 23.54 -11.75
CA THR A 837 27.50 23.06 -11.00
C THR A 837 27.81 22.05 -9.91
N GLY A 838 29.09 21.76 -9.69
CA GLY A 838 29.57 20.76 -8.74
C GLY A 838 29.59 19.33 -9.31
N PRO A 839 29.97 18.33 -8.48
CA PRO A 839 29.99 16.93 -8.88
C PRO A 839 28.59 16.34 -9.00
N GLU A 840 28.48 15.19 -9.67
CA GLU A 840 27.25 14.40 -9.63
C GLU A 840 26.96 13.88 -8.22
N VAL A 841 25.68 13.85 -7.86
CA VAL A 841 25.19 13.32 -6.59
C VAL A 841 24.33 12.07 -6.83
N GLU A 842 24.38 11.13 -5.90
CA GLU A 842 23.50 9.95 -5.90
C GLU A 842 22.08 10.34 -5.56
N LEU A 843 21.13 9.92 -6.40
CA LEU A 843 19.71 10.22 -6.21
C LEU A 843 19.01 9.10 -5.44
N GLN A 844 17.93 9.47 -4.74
CA GLN A 844 16.93 8.50 -4.33
C GLN A 844 16.36 7.76 -5.56
N GLY A 845 16.14 6.44 -5.45
CA GLY A 845 15.75 5.57 -6.56
C GLY A 845 16.94 5.04 -7.38
N GLY A 846 18.14 5.62 -7.24
CA GLY A 846 19.37 5.17 -7.90
C GLY A 846 19.79 6.06 -9.07
N GLY A 847 21.02 5.86 -9.55
CA GLY A 847 21.65 6.73 -10.55
C GLY A 847 22.24 8.00 -9.95
N LYS A 848 22.76 8.87 -10.81
CA LYS A 848 23.40 10.12 -10.43
C LYS A 848 22.99 11.27 -11.35
N ALA A 849 23.01 12.49 -10.82
CA ALA A 849 22.78 13.69 -11.62
C ALA A 849 23.53 14.89 -11.06
N ARG A 850 23.70 15.90 -11.91
CA ARG A 850 24.06 17.28 -11.54
C ARG A 850 23.32 18.25 -12.49
N PRO A 851 23.07 19.51 -12.10
CA PRO A 851 22.62 20.52 -13.04
C PRO A 851 23.64 20.66 -14.18
N THR A 852 23.18 20.86 -15.42
CA THR A 852 24.06 21.18 -16.55
C THR A 852 24.45 22.65 -16.53
N LEU A 853 23.50 23.53 -16.18
CA LEU A 853 23.72 24.95 -15.95
C LEU A 853 22.93 25.41 -14.71
N LEU A 854 23.45 26.42 -14.05
CA LEU A 854 22.76 27.18 -13.00
C LEU A 854 22.58 28.63 -13.43
N VAL A 855 21.42 29.21 -13.15
CA VAL A 855 21.20 30.66 -13.15
C VAL A 855 20.93 31.08 -11.71
N GLU A 856 21.90 31.74 -11.09
CA GLU A 856 21.87 32.08 -9.67
C GLU A 856 21.71 33.59 -9.50
N GLN A 857 20.65 34.00 -8.80
CA GLN A 857 20.44 35.37 -8.37
C GLN A 857 20.76 35.48 -6.87
N TYR A 858 21.76 36.28 -6.54
CA TYR A 858 22.26 36.39 -5.17
C TYR A 858 21.59 37.53 -4.42
N ASN A 859 21.12 37.27 -3.20
CA ASN A 859 20.92 38.32 -2.20
C ASN A 859 22.23 38.65 -1.48
N TYR A 860 23.03 37.63 -1.19
CA TYR A 860 24.33 37.72 -0.53
C TYR A 860 25.34 36.84 -1.22
N ARG A 861 26.57 37.30 -1.38
CA ARG A 861 27.72 36.51 -1.86
C ARG A 861 29.02 37.18 -1.45
N SER A 862 29.79 36.54 -0.58
CA SER A 862 31.04 37.09 -0.04
C SER A 862 32.06 35.98 0.24
N ASP A 863 33.34 36.35 0.32
CA ASP A 863 34.42 35.50 0.84
C ASP A 863 34.51 35.54 2.38
N THR A 864 33.61 36.28 3.03
CA THR A 864 33.49 36.34 4.49
C THR A 864 32.15 35.74 4.93
N ASN A 865 32.15 35.03 6.05
CA ASN A 865 30.93 34.45 6.63
C ASN A 865 29.94 35.54 7.11
N MET A 866 28.66 35.37 6.83
CA MET A 866 27.60 36.23 7.37
C MET A 866 27.49 36.06 8.91
N PRO A 867 27.62 37.15 9.69
CA PRO A 867 27.47 37.12 11.15
C PRO A 867 26.13 36.53 11.58
N LYS A 868 26.11 35.71 12.63
CA LYS A 868 24.90 35.02 13.09
C LYS A 868 23.77 35.99 13.46
N GLU A 869 24.11 37.10 14.09
CA GLU A 869 23.15 38.15 14.50
C GLU A 869 22.46 38.78 13.28
N ARG A 870 23.16 38.87 12.14
CA ARG A 870 22.59 39.41 10.91
C ARG A 870 21.60 38.44 10.25
N ARG A 871 21.83 37.13 10.37
CA ARG A 871 20.93 36.08 9.81
C ARG A 871 19.50 36.21 10.33
N SER A 872 19.32 36.65 11.57
CA SER A 872 18.01 36.84 12.21
C SER A 872 17.46 38.27 12.12
N SER A 873 18.11 39.15 11.35
CA SER A 873 17.68 40.53 11.17
C SER A 873 16.46 40.64 10.25
N ASP A 874 15.67 41.70 10.45
CA ASP A 874 14.54 42.03 9.57
C ASP A 874 14.99 42.37 8.14
N GLU A 875 16.25 42.80 7.94
CA GLU A 875 16.85 43.04 6.61
C GLU A 875 16.95 41.73 5.81
N VAL A 876 17.38 40.64 6.47
CA VAL A 876 17.46 39.32 5.86
C VAL A 876 16.05 38.76 5.65
N ASP A 877 15.22 38.75 6.70
CA ASP A 877 13.85 38.20 6.67
C ASP A 877 12.91 38.89 5.64
N GLN A 878 13.23 40.11 5.22
CA GLN A 878 12.50 40.85 4.18
C GLN A 878 13.24 40.88 2.84
N ALA A 879 14.37 40.19 2.71
CA ALA A 879 15.10 40.12 1.46
C ALA A 879 14.28 39.34 0.42
N TYR A 880 14.30 39.77 -0.83
CA TYR A 880 13.56 39.10 -1.89
C TYR A 880 14.43 38.88 -3.12
N GLY A 881 14.08 37.84 -3.88
CA GLY A 881 14.63 37.53 -5.19
C GLY A 881 13.59 36.76 -6.01
N GLY A 882 13.97 36.38 -7.22
CA GLY A 882 13.10 35.63 -8.10
C GLY A 882 13.30 35.90 -9.58
N PHE A 883 12.42 35.30 -10.38
CA PHE A 883 12.51 35.32 -11.83
C PHE A 883 11.12 35.40 -12.45
N VAL A 884 11.02 36.07 -13.60
CA VAL A 884 9.99 35.74 -14.59
C VAL A 884 10.50 34.58 -15.42
N ILE A 885 9.65 33.59 -15.65
CA ILE A 885 9.90 32.46 -16.55
C ILE A 885 8.79 32.40 -17.58
N GLU A 886 9.14 32.38 -18.87
CA GLU A 886 8.23 32.07 -19.98
C GLU A 886 8.75 30.87 -20.76
N VAL A 887 7.87 29.94 -21.12
CA VAL A 887 8.21 28.81 -21.98
C VAL A 887 7.40 28.89 -23.26
N GLY A 888 8.03 28.62 -24.39
CA GLY A 888 7.40 28.67 -25.71
C GLY A 888 7.98 27.63 -26.64
N ASP A 889 7.42 27.53 -27.84
CA ASP A 889 7.96 26.64 -28.87
C ASP A 889 7.75 27.18 -30.29
N ALA A 890 8.26 26.43 -31.26
CA ALA A 890 8.14 26.75 -32.68
C ALA A 890 6.68 26.76 -33.19
N ALA A 891 5.74 26.06 -32.55
CA ALA A 891 4.33 26.09 -32.95
C ALA A 891 3.67 27.40 -32.54
N GLU A 892 4.05 27.96 -31.40
CA GLU A 892 3.52 29.24 -30.87
C GLU A 892 4.21 30.46 -31.52
N TYR A 893 5.54 30.47 -31.61
CA TYR A 893 6.32 31.64 -32.03
C TYR A 893 6.91 31.54 -33.44
N LYS A 894 6.77 30.40 -34.14
CA LYS A 894 7.36 30.09 -35.47
C LYS A 894 8.90 30.00 -35.52
N SER A 895 9.62 30.81 -34.74
CA SER A 895 11.08 30.86 -34.70
C SER A 895 11.58 31.32 -33.32
N PHE A 896 12.84 31.03 -33.03
CA PHE A 896 13.47 31.48 -31.78
C PHE A 896 13.64 33.01 -31.76
N GLU A 897 13.95 33.61 -32.90
CA GLU A 897 14.14 35.06 -33.05
C GLU A 897 12.84 35.82 -32.76
N ALA A 898 11.69 35.28 -33.19
CA ALA A 898 10.38 35.84 -32.85
C ALA A 898 10.06 35.73 -31.35
N PHE A 899 10.46 34.63 -30.71
CA PHE A 899 10.34 34.48 -29.25
C PHE A 899 11.24 35.47 -28.49
N GLN A 900 12.48 35.66 -28.95
CA GLN A 900 13.38 36.67 -28.39
C GLN A 900 12.79 38.08 -28.53
N GLN A 901 12.22 38.41 -29.69
CA GLN A 901 11.56 39.69 -29.91
C GLN A 901 10.36 39.89 -28.97
N HIS A 902 9.53 38.86 -28.79
CA HIS A 902 8.42 38.88 -27.84
C HIS A 902 8.88 39.19 -26.40
N LEU A 903 9.94 38.53 -25.92
CA LEU A 903 10.51 38.81 -24.59
C LEU A 903 11.17 40.18 -24.46
N ALA A 904 11.73 40.71 -25.56
CA ALA A 904 12.29 42.05 -25.59
C ALA A 904 11.19 43.13 -25.47
N GLU A 905 9.99 42.86 -25.98
CA GLU A 905 8.82 43.76 -25.89
C GLU A 905 8.08 43.68 -24.54
N ALA A 906 8.28 42.59 -23.80
CA ALA A 906 7.68 42.41 -22.48
C ALA A 906 8.17 43.47 -21.48
N ARG A 907 7.26 43.98 -20.65
CA ARG A 907 7.55 45.03 -19.65
C ARG A 907 7.42 44.48 -18.25
N LEU A 908 8.44 44.75 -17.44
CA LEU A 908 8.50 44.37 -16.03
C LEU A 908 8.63 45.64 -15.18
N ASP A 909 7.68 45.87 -14.28
CA ASP A 909 7.76 46.89 -13.24
C ASP A 909 7.68 46.18 -11.87
N ALA A 910 8.76 46.27 -11.09
CA ALA A 910 8.84 45.64 -9.77
C ALA A 910 9.39 46.63 -8.76
N LYS A 911 8.64 46.89 -7.67
CA LYS A 911 8.94 47.95 -6.69
C LYS A 911 8.69 47.46 -5.26
N TRP A 912 9.67 47.69 -4.40
CA TRP A 912 9.53 47.53 -2.95
C TRP A 912 8.72 48.67 -2.34
N ASP A 913 7.69 48.32 -1.58
CA ASP A 913 6.92 49.23 -0.75
C ASP A 913 7.39 49.08 0.71
N PRO A 914 8.17 50.03 1.25
CA PRO A 914 8.72 49.93 2.60
C PRO A 914 7.68 50.12 3.71
N GLU A 915 6.56 50.80 3.44
CA GLU A 915 5.51 51.02 4.43
C GLU A 915 4.68 49.75 4.62
N ARG A 916 4.35 49.08 3.51
CA ARG A 916 3.56 47.85 3.52
C ARG A 916 4.43 46.59 3.65
N LYS A 917 5.75 46.73 3.45
CA LYS A 917 6.73 45.63 3.38
C LYS A 917 6.38 44.59 2.31
N LEU A 918 5.97 45.07 1.14
CA LEU A 918 5.54 44.23 0.02
C LEU A 918 6.37 44.53 -1.23
N LEU A 919 6.71 43.49 -1.98
CA LEU A 919 7.18 43.63 -3.35
C LEU A 919 5.96 43.66 -4.28
N THR A 920 5.73 44.78 -4.95
CA THR A 920 4.71 44.88 -6.00
C THR A 920 5.33 44.57 -7.35
N VAL A 921 4.69 43.71 -8.14
CA VAL A 921 5.17 43.33 -9.48
C VAL A 921 4.02 43.41 -10.49
N ALA A 922 4.30 44.08 -11.60
CA ALA A 922 3.48 44.10 -12.80
C ALA A 922 4.32 43.62 -13.99
N TYR A 923 3.86 42.57 -14.65
CA TYR A 923 4.51 41.98 -15.81
C TYR A 923 3.55 41.94 -16.99
N GLN A 924 3.84 42.71 -18.03
CA GLN A 924 3.10 42.75 -19.28
C GLN A 924 3.82 41.89 -20.31
N SER A 925 3.14 40.87 -20.83
CA SER A 925 3.63 40.03 -21.93
C SER A 925 2.52 39.83 -22.95
N ALA A 926 2.77 40.27 -24.19
CA ALA A 926 1.74 40.43 -25.22
C ALA A 926 0.50 41.18 -24.67
N ALA A 927 -0.68 40.57 -24.72
CA ALA A 927 -1.93 41.16 -24.25
C ALA A 927 -2.19 40.99 -22.74
N ASP A 928 -1.44 40.14 -22.04
CA ASP A 928 -1.72 39.80 -20.65
C ASP A 928 -0.87 40.63 -19.68
N LEU A 929 -1.54 41.31 -18.75
CA LEU A 929 -0.94 42.00 -17.62
C LEU A 929 -1.10 41.17 -16.35
N MET A 930 -0.01 40.62 -15.82
CA MET A 930 0.03 39.91 -14.53
C MET A 930 0.44 40.89 -13.43
N GLU A 931 -0.39 41.05 -12.41
CA GLU A 931 -0.13 41.96 -11.28
C GLU A 931 -0.25 41.23 -9.95
N CYS A 932 0.71 41.43 -9.05
CA CYS A 932 0.63 40.89 -7.68
C CYS A 932 1.40 41.75 -6.69
N ALA A 933 1.12 41.52 -5.40
CA ALA A 933 2.02 41.88 -4.32
C ALA A 933 2.50 40.60 -3.63
N TYR A 934 3.77 40.58 -3.24
CA TYR A 934 4.43 39.48 -2.55
C TYR A 934 4.97 39.96 -1.20
N ASN A 935 4.71 39.19 -0.16
CA ASN A 935 5.27 39.41 1.18
C ASN A 935 6.50 38.51 1.37
N PRO A 936 7.73 39.07 1.45
CA PRO A 936 8.95 38.28 1.67
C PRO A 936 9.09 37.74 3.10
N ALA A 937 8.34 38.27 4.07
CA ALA A 937 8.36 37.77 5.44
C ALA A 937 7.30 36.67 5.67
N TYR A 938 6.80 36.03 4.62
CA TYR A 938 5.82 34.95 4.75
C TYR A 938 6.52 33.68 5.26
N THR A 939 5.97 33.06 6.29
CA THR A 939 6.54 31.86 6.93
C THR A 939 5.58 30.68 6.91
N GLY A 940 4.67 30.62 5.94
CA GLY A 940 3.71 29.51 5.90
C GLY A 940 4.38 28.21 5.52
N ASP A 941 4.14 27.20 6.34
CA ASP A 941 4.40 25.79 6.11
C ASP A 941 3.31 24.96 6.81
N TRP A 942 3.48 23.64 6.82
CA TRP A 942 2.60 22.69 7.49
C TRP A 942 2.29 23.03 8.96
N ASP A 943 3.28 23.54 9.70
CA ASP A 943 3.19 23.77 11.13
C ASP A 943 2.64 25.17 11.45
N HIS A 944 3.08 26.18 10.71
CA HIS A 944 2.68 27.57 10.90
C HIS A 944 1.30 27.88 10.32
N LYS A 945 0.86 27.12 9.31
CA LYS A 945 -0.47 27.20 8.68
C LYS A 945 -0.85 28.62 8.28
N THR A 946 0.09 29.43 7.81
CA THR A 946 -0.19 30.84 7.48
C THR A 946 -1.04 30.92 6.21
N PRO A 947 -2.20 31.63 6.21
CA PRO A 947 -3.06 31.78 5.04
C PRO A 947 -2.32 32.25 3.78
N THR A 948 -2.66 31.70 2.61
CA THR A 948 -1.93 31.98 1.35
C THR A 948 -2.13 33.40 0.84
N ASP A 949 -3.20 34.06 1.26
CA ASP A 949 -3.47 35.48 1.00
C ASP A 949 -2.52 36.42 1.77
N GLN A 950 -1.78 35.93 2.76
CA GLN A 950 -0.70 36.68 3.41
C GLN A 950 0.62 36.60 2.63
N CYS A 951 0.84 35.55 1.83
CA CYS A 951 1.95 35.48 0.89
C CYS A 951 1.68 36.40 -0.31
N PHE A 952 0.46 36.31 -0.85
CA PHE A 952 -0.02 37.13 -1.95
C PHE A 952 -1.28 37.94 -1.58
N PRO A 953 -1.13 39.16 -1.02
CA PRO A 953 -2.26 40.02 -0.66
C PRO A 953 -3.21 40.32 -1.83
N TYR A 954 -2.70 40.31 -3.05
CA TYR A 954 -3.53 40.27 -4.26
C TYR A 954 -2.76 39.65 -5.42
N ARG A 955 -3.51 39.05 -6.36
CA ARG A 955 -3.05 38.60 -7.68
C ARG A 955 -4.13 38.90 -8.71
N LYS A 956 -3.75 39.39 -9.88
CA LYS A 956 -4.67 39.72 -10.96
C LYS A 956 -4.04 39.41 -12.32
N VAL A 957 -4.89 39.01 -13.27
CA VAL A 957 -4.58 39.05 -14.70
C VAL A 957 -5.61 39.91 -15.38
N ASN A 958 -5.17 40.95 -16.09
CA ASN A 958 -6.07 41.88 -16.80
C ASN A 958 -7.18 42.44 -15.88
N GLY A 959 -6.84 42.72 -14.61
CA GLY A 959 -7.76 43.24 -13.60
C GLY A 959 -8.65 42.21 -12.88
N ALA A 960 -8.62 40.93 -13.27
CA ALA A 960 -9.46 39.87 -12.70
C ALA A 960 -8.66 38.84 -11.87
N TRP A 961 -9.33 38.12 -10.97
CA TRP A 961 -8.75 37.00 -10.23
C TRP A 961 -8.27 35.90 -11.21
N PRO A 962 -7.02 35.40 -11.09
CA PRO A 962 -6.44 34.50 -12.10
C PRO A 962 -6.85 33.03 -11.99
N TYR A 963 -7.42 32.60 -10.86
CA TYR A 963 -7.73 31.19 -10.58
C TYR A 963 -9.24 30.93 -10.53
N LEU A 964 -9.63 29.84 -9.87
CA LEU A 964 -11.01 29.36 -9.90
C LEU A 964 -11.95 30.28 -9.12
N ALA A 965 -13.19 30.37 -9.59
CA ALA A 965 -14.27 31.07 -8.91
C ALA A 965 -14.68 30.32 -7.63
N PRO A 966 -15.27 31.01 -6.63
CA PRO A 966 -15.76 30.36 -5.41
C PRO A 966 -16.69 29.18 -5.72
N GLY A 967 -16.43 28.03 -5.07
CA GLY A 967 -17.20 26.79 -5.26
C GLY A 967 -16.71 25.90 -6.40
N VAL A 968 -15.82 26.37 -7.28
CA VAL A 968 -15.15 25.54 -8.29
C VAL A 968 -13.83 25.03 -7.72
N GLU A 969 -13.68 23.71 -7.67
CA GLU A 969 -12.51 23.06 -7.08
C GLU A 969 -11.46 22.72 -8.13
N ARG A 970 -11.89 22.40 -9.35
CA ARG A 970 -11.01 22.03 -10.46
C ARG A 970 -11.61 22.50 -11.78
N ASP A 971 -10.78 23.09 -12.63
CA ASP A 971 -11.12 23.35 -14.03
C ASP A 971 -9.94 22.97 -14.93
N THR A 972 -10.22 22.15 -15.94
CA THR A 972 -9.24 21.79 -16.98
C THR A 972 -9.79 22.14 -18.36
N THR A 973 -9.05 21.97 -19.45
CA THR A 973 -9.63 22.17 -20.79
C THR A 973 -10.87 21.28 -21.05
N LEU A 974 -10.95 20.10 -20.43
CA LEU A 974 -11.95 19.07 -20.75
C LEU A 974 -12.90 18.71 -19.60
N THR A 975 -12.62 19.14 -18.37
CA THR A 975 -13.33 18.70 -17.16
C THR A 975 -13.53 19.84 -16.17
N GLN A 976 -14.52 19.71 -15.29
CA GLN A 976 -14.72 20.64 -14.17
C GLN A 976 -15.39 19.95 -12.97
N ILE A 977 -14.90 20.26 -11.77
CA ILE A 977 -15.46 19.84 -10.47
C ILE A 977 -15.93 21.09 -9.73
N THR A 978 -17.18 21.09 -9.26
CA THR A 978 -17.78 22.24 -8.59
C THR A 978 -18.78 21.83 -7.51
N ARG A 979 -19.10 22.77 -6.61
CA ARG A 979 -20.15 22.69 -5.59
C ARG A 979 -21.26 23.72 -5.80
N THR A 980 -21.26 24.43 -6.92
CA THR A 980 -22.21 25.51 -7.24
C THR A 980 -23.63 25.03 -7.54
N GLY A 981 -23.84 23.72 -7.73
CA GLY A 981 -25.12 23.13 -8.16
C GLY A 981 -25.28 23.07 -9.69
N SER A 982 -24.41 23.70 -10.46
CA SER A 982 -24.40 23.58 -11.92
C SER A 982 -22.99 23.71 -12.50
N VAL A 983 -22.72 22.97 -13.56
CA VAL A 983 -21.48 23.01 -14.32
C VAL A 983 -21.77 22.94 -15.82
N GLU A 984 -21.05 23.76 -16.59
CA GLU A 984 -21.08 23.74 -18.05
C GLU A 984 -19.66 23.52 -18.59
N LYS A 985 -19.50 22.52 -19.46
CA LYS A 985 -18.22 22.20 -20.08
C LYS A 985 -18.43 21.54 -21.44
N GLY A 986 -17.66 21.94 -22.45
CA GLY A 986 -17.74 21.36 -23.79
C GLY A 986 -19.14 21.40 -24.43
N GLY A 987 -19.98 22.37 -24.03
CA GLY A 987 -21.38 22.51 -24.43
C GLY A 987 -22.37 21.59 -23.70
N ALA A 988 -21.91 20.70 -22.81
CA ALA A 988 -22.76 19.94 -21.92
C ALA A 988 -23.01 20.71 -20.61
N ALA A 989 -24.15 20.44 -19.99
CA ALA A 989 -24.54 21.02 -18.71
C ALA A 989 -24.96 19.92 -17.74
N LEU A 990 -24.41 19.93 -16.54
CA LEU A 990 -24.80 19.06 -15.43
C LEU A 990 -25.36 19.92 -14.29
N THR A 991 -26.51 19.51 -13.75
CA THR A 991 -27.22 20.21 -12.67
C THR A 991 -27.43 19.27 -11.49
N THR A 992 -27.17 19.75 -10.27
CA THR A 992 -27.38 19.07 -9.00
C THR A 992 -27.83 20.07 -7.91
N ASP A 993 -28.00 19.60 -6.68
CA ASP A 993 -28.30 20.45 -5.53
C ASP A 993 -27.05 21.29 -5.12
N PRO A 994 -27.16 22.62 -4.90
CA PRO A 994 -26.04 23.45 -4.44
C PRO A 994 -25.38 22.93 -3.16
N GLY A 995 -24.05 23.00 -3.07
CA GLY A 995 -23.24 22.46 -1.97
C GLY A 995 -22.75 21.03 -2.20
N HIS A 996 -23.42 20.25 -3.06
CA HIS A 996 -22.99 18.91 -3.44
C HIS A 996 -21.99 18.94 -4.60
N ILE A 997 -21.10 17.94 -4.66
CA ILE A 997 -20.14 17.84 -5.76
C ILE A 997 -20.86 17.48 -7.06
N ALA A 998 -20.64 18.29 -8.09
CA ALA A 998 -20.89 17.98 -9.48
C ALA A 998 -19.55 17.80 -10.19
N TYR A 999 -19.43 16.74 -10.99
CA TYR A 999 -18.29 16.52 -11.86
C TYR A 999 -18.74 16.23 -13.27
N LEU A 1000 -18.20 17.00 -14.23
CA LEU A 1000 -18.48 16.86 -15.65
C LEU A 1000 -17.17 16.66 -16.42
N GLN A 1001 -17.14 15.61 -17.25
CA GLN A 1001 -16.07 15.32 -18.21
C GLN A 1001 -16.60 15.41 -19.64
N THR A 1002 -15.77 15.96 -20.53
CA THR A 1002 -16.03 16.02 -21.96
C THR A 1002 -14.85 15.45 -22.74
N GLU A 1003 -15.14 14.63 -23.76
CA GLU A 1003 -14.13 14.06 -24.66
C GLU A 1003 -14.60 14.28 -26.11
N PRO A 1004 -13.98 15.22 -26.85
CA PRO A 1004 -14.50 15.68 -28.14
C PRO A 1004 -14.34 14.70 -29.31
N VAL A 1005 -13.34 13.81 -29.29
CA VAL A 1005 -13.03 12.89 -30.39
C VAL A 1005 -14.19 11.92 -30.61
N THR A 1006 -14.58 11.19 -29.56
CA THR A 1006 -15.78 10.34 -29.58
C THR A 1006 -17.06 11.14 -29.38
N GLY A 1007 -16.97 12.34 -28.81
CA GLY A 1007 -18.13 13.15 -28.43
C GLY A 1007 -18.79 12.61 -27.16
N THR A 1008 -18.00 12.10 -26.21
CA THR A 1008 -18.50 11.53 -24.96
C THR A 1008 -18.64 12.61 -23.89
N TYR A 1009 -19.75 12.57 -23.15
CA TYR A 1009 -20.02 13.43 -22.01
C TYR A 1009 -20.33 12.58 -20.79
N THR A 1010 -19.61 12.80 -19.68
CA THR A 1010 -19.82 12.01 -18.46
C THR A 1010 -20.12 12.91 -17.26
N GLY A 1011 -21.26 12.70 -16.64
CA GLY A 1011 -21.67 13.38 -15.41
C GLY A 1011 -21.67 12.43 -14.21
N TYR A 1012 -21.35 12.96 -13.03
CA TYR A 1012 -21.23 12.17 -11.80
C TYR A 1012 -22.00 12.80 -10.64
N ASN A 1013 -22.53 11.94 -9.75
CA ASN A 1013 -22.76 12.22 -8.34
C ASN A 1013 -21.81 11.31 -7.55
N PRO A 1014 -20.68 11.84 -7.04
CA PRO A 1014 -19.59 11.00 -6.52
C PRO A 1014 -19.85 10.44 -5.12
N PHE A 1015 -20.85 10.93 -4.40
CA PHE A 1015 -21.13 10.50 -3.03
C PHE A 1015 -22.48 9.79 -2.89
N SER A 1016 -22.70 9.19 -1.73
CA SER A 1016 -23.90 8.42 -1.43
C SER A 1016 -25.13 9.31 -1.21
N GLU A 1017 -24.96 10.60 -0.93
CA GLU A 1017 -26.03 11.57 -0.71
C GLU A 1017 -27.05 11.59 -1.86
N LEU A 1018 -28.34 11.60 -1.49
CA LEU A 1018 -29.45 11.66 -2.43
C LEU A 1018 -29.66 13.10 -2.93
N VAL A 1019 -29.45 13.33 -4.23
CA VAL A 1019 -29.54 14.66 -4.86
C VAL A 1019 -30.47 14.66 -6.07
N ASN A 1020 -31.00 15.84 -6.42
CA ASN A 1020 -31.53 16.03 -7.77
C ASN A 1020 -30.38 15.97 -8.78
N TRP A 1021 -30.59 15.37 -9.95
CA TRP A 1021 -29.51 15.21 -10.93
C TRP A 1021 -30.01 15.22 -12.37
N SER A 1022 -29.36 16.01 -13.24
CA SER A 1022 -29.59 15.95 -14.69
C SER A 1022 -28.35 16.33 -15.50
N LEU A 1023 -28.12 15.61 -16.60
CA LEU A 1023 -27.09 15.88 -17.59
C LEU A 1023 -27.73 16.17 -18.95
N ALA A 1024 -27.41 17.31 -19.54
CA ALA A 1024 -27.75 17.67 -20.91
C ALA A 1024 -26.48 17.72 -21.76
N THR A 1025 -26.57 17.20 -22.98
CA THR A 1025 -25.47 17.19 -23.95
C THR A 1025 -25.78 18.09 -25.15
N PRO A 1026 -24.77 18.55 -25.90
CA PRO A 1026 -25.00 19.21 -27.18
C PRO A 1026 -25.87 18.37 -28.12
N GLY A 1027 -26.83 19.01 -28.78
CA GLY A 1027 -27.76 18.32 -29.68
C GLY A 1027 -29.07 17.85 -29.04
N GLY A 1028 -29.30 18.15 -27.76
CA GLY A 1028 -30.62 18.04 -27.12
C GLY A 1028 -30.90 16.71 -26.41
N ILE A 1029 -29.93 15.80 -26.33
CA ILE A 1029 -30.04 14.62 -25.47
C ILE A 1029 -29.92 15.03 -24.01
N LYS A 1030 -30.85 14.54 -23.18
CA LYS A 1030 -30.89 14.77 -21.74
C LYS A 1030 -31.12 13.46 -20.97
N VAL A 1031 -30.38 13.29 -19.88
CA VAL A 1031 -30.58 12.23 -18.89
C VAL A 1031 -30.91 12.86 -17.55
N SER A 1032 -32.01 12.48 -16.91
CA SER A 1032 -32.41 13.00 -15.60
C SER A 1032 -32.98 11.90 -14.71
N ALA A 1033 -32.76 12.01 -13.40
CA ALA A 1033 -33.44 11.15 -12.43
C ALA A 1033 -34.92 11.59 -12.26
N ASP A 1034 -35.82 10.63 -12.07
CA ASP A 1034 -37.26 10.89 -11.78
C ASP A 1034 -37.53 11.21 -10.30
N GLY A 1035 -36.49 11.15 -9.47
CA GLY A 1035 -36.47 11.51 -8.06
C GLY A 1035 -35.03 11.81 -7.62
N LYS A 1036 -34.75 11.72 -6.32
CA LYS A 1036 -33.38 11.90 -5.80
C LYS A 1036 -32.56 10.64 -6.01
N ILE A 1037 -31.35 10.78 -6.52
CA ILE A 1037 -30.46 9.67 -6.84
C ILE A 1037 -29.20 9.72 -5.98
N GLY A 1038 -28.72 8.54 -5.58
CA GLY A 1038 -27.48 8.38 -4.85
C GLY A 1038 -26.28 8.39 -5.78
N MET A 1039 -25.27 7.62 -5.43
CA MET A 1039 -24.01 7.54 -6.15
C MET A 1039 -24.23 7.13 -7.62
N LEU A 1040 -23.72 7.95 -8.54
CA LEU A 1040 -24.06 7.86 -9.97
C LEU A 1040 -22.90 8.27 -10.87
N ARG A 1041 -22.76 7.56 -11.98
CA ARG A 1041 -21.98 7.95 -13.16
C ARG A 1041 -22.82 7.67 -14.40
N VAL A 1042 -22.94 8.66 -15.29
CA VAL A 1042 -23.62 8.51 -16.59
C VAL A 1042 -22.72 9.02 -17.68
N SER A 1043 -22.30 8.15 -18.60
CA SER A 1043 -21.56 8.50 -19.82
C SER A 1043 -22.49 8.43 -21.03
N VAL A 1044 -22.66 9.55 -21.74
CA VAL A 1044 -23.51 9.65 -22.93
C VAL A 1044 -22.63 9.82 -24.16
N GLN A 1045 -22.89 9.03 -25.20
CA GLN A 1045 -22.22 9.10 -26.49
C GLN A 1045 -23.24 9.43 -27.60
N PRO A 1046 -23.56 10.71 -27.83
CA PRO A 1046 -24.57 11.13 -28.80
C PRO A 1046 -24.36 10.60 -30.22
N LYS A 1047 -23.10 10.47 -30.65
CA LYS A 1047 -22.75 10.00 -32.02
C LYS A 1047 -23.17 8.55 -32.27
N THR A 1048 -23.15 7.71 -31.24
CA THR A 1048 -23.46 6.26 -31.34
C THR A 1048 -24.82 5.92 -30.71
N GLY A 1049 -25.45 6.84 -29.98
CA GLY A 1049 -26.68 6.59 -29.25
C GLY A 1049 -26.50 5.65 -28.06
N ALA A 1050 -25.28 5.58 -27.50
CA ALA A 1050 -24.96 4.71 -26.36
C ALA A 1050 -24.95 5.49 -25.03
N VAL A 1051 -25.38 4.84 -23.96
CA VAL A 1051 -25.37 5.38 -22.59
C VAL A 1051 -24.87 4.31 -21.61
N ASP A 1052 -23.77 4.61 -20.89
CA ASP A 1052 -23.25 3.76 -19.83
C ASP A 1052 -23.56 4.37 -18.47
N ILE A 1053 -24.22 3.60 -17.60
CA ILE A 1053 -24.70 4.01 -16.29
C ILE A 1053 -24.10 3.10 -15.23
N ASP A 1054 -23.41 3.68 -14.25
CA ASP A 1054 -23.07 3.00 -13.00
C ASP A 1054 -23.83 3.69 -11.86
N GLN A 1055 -24.52 2.91 -11.02
CA GLN A 1055 -25.38 3.41 -9.96
C GLN A 1055 -25.38 2.49 -8.74
N ALA A 1056 -25.39 3.08 -7.55
CA ALA A 1056 -25.57 2.36 -6.29
C ALA A 1056 -26.36 3.18 -5.25
N TYR A 1057 -27.16 2.48 -4.45
CA TYR A 1057 -27.83 3.00 -3.24
C TYR A 1057 -27.30 2.29 -2.00
N LEU A 1058 -27.21 3.02 -0.88
CA LEU A 1058 -27.03 2.40 0.43
C LEU A 1058 -28.30 1.60 0.78
N PRO A 1059 -28.19 0.49 1.55
CA PRO A 1059 -29.35 -0.32 1.92
C PRO A 1059 -30.51 0.48 2.53
N GLU A 1060 -30.20 1.41 3.43
CA GLU A 1060 -31.15 2.27 4.13
C GLU A 1060 -31.80 3.34 3.23
N GLN A 1061 -31.22 3.65 2.08
CA GLN A 1061 -31.75 4.64 1.15
C GLN A 1061 -32.91 4.09 0.30
N ARG A 1062 -32.96 2.77 0.10
CA ARG A 1062 -33.93 2.14 -0.81
C ARG A 1062 -35.39 2.35 -0.40
N SER A 1063 -35.64 2.70 0.85
CA SER A 1063 -36.98 2.96 1.40
C SER A 1063 -37.27 4.45 1.63
N VAL A 1064 -36.41 5.36 1.18
CA VAL A 1064 -36.60 6.81 1.38
C VAL A 1064 -37.64 7.36 0.41
N ASP A 1065 -38.61 8.13 0.91
CA ASP A 1065 -39.61 8.80 0.09
C ASP A 1065 -38.95 9.78 -0.91
N GLY A 1066 -39.37 9.69 -2.18
CA GLY A 1066 -38.83 10.54 -3.26
C GLY A 1066 -37.49 10.08 -3.85
N ILE A 1067 -37.03 8.86 -3.52
CA ILE A 1067 -35.92 8.21 -4.23
C ILE A 1067 -36.25 8.00 -5.71
N ALA A 1068 -35.23 8.11 -6.57
CA ALA A 1068 -35.38 7.84 -7.99
C ALA A 1068 -35.60 6.34 -8.24
N HIS A 1069 -36.66 6.03 -8.98
CA HIS A 1069 -36.95 4.68 -9.46
C HIS A 1069 -36.34 4.43 -10.83
N ALA A 1070 -36.22 5.49 -11.65
CA ALA A 1070 -35.68 5.41 -12.99
C ALA A 1070 -34.83 6.65 -13.38
N LEU A 1071 -33.91 6.41 -14.32
CA LEU A 1071 -33.33 7.48 -15.13
C LEU A 1071 -34.15 7.63 -16.42
N LEU A 1072 -34.48 8.87 -16.76
CA LEU A 1072 -35.24 9.26 -17.94
C LEU A 1072 -34.28 9.74 -19.03
N LEU A 1073 -34.25 9.04 -20.16
CA LEU A 1073 -33.41 9.34 -21.32
C LEU A 1073 -34.26 10.00 -22.41
N GLN A 1074 -33.97 11.25 -22.75
CA GLN A 1074 -34.74 12.08 -23.66
C GLN A 1074 -33.88 12.54 -24.85
N GLY A 1075 -34.52 12.85 -25.99
CA GLY A 1075 -33.86 13.46 -27.14
C GLY A 1075 -33.13 12.49 -28.08
N PHE A 1076 -33.24 11.18 -27.86
CA PHE A 1076 -32.68 10.16 -28.76
C PHE A 1076 -33.60 9.92 -29.97
N ALA A 1077 -33.01 9.73 -31.15
CA ALA A 1077 -33.75 9.46 -32.39
C ALA A 1077 -34.46 8.09 -32.40
N GLY A 1078 -34.02 7.16 -31.57
CA GLY A 1078 -34.57 5.83 -31.36
C GLY A 1078 -34.12 5.27 -30.01
N PRO A 1079 -34.45 4.01 -29.67
CA PRO A 1079 -34.03 3.40 -28.41
C PRO A 1079 -32.50 3.39 -28.27
N PRO A 1080 -31.93 4.00 -27.22
CA PRO A 1080 -30.48 4.01 -27.02
C PRO A 1080 -29.97 2.63 -26.58
N ALA A 1081 -28.69 2.35 -26.87
CA ALA A 1081 -28.00 1.20 -26.30
C ALA A 1081 -27.56 1.55 -24.87
N VAL A 1082 -28.09 0.85 -23.87
CA VAL A 1082 -27.83 1.16 -22.45
C VAL A 1082 -27.10 0.01 -21.76
N THR A 1083 -26.05 0.36 -21.03
CA THR A 1083 -25.39 -0.51 -20.06
C THR A 1083 -25.67 0.00 -18.66
N LEU A 1084 -26.18 -0.83 -17.75
CA LEU A 1084 -26.38 -0.51 -16.33
C LEU A 1084 -25.49 -1.40 -15.46
N ASN A 1085 -24.59 -0.81 -14.68
CA ASN A 1085 -23.64 -1.52 -13.80
C ASN A 1085 -22.83 -2.60 -14.54
N GLY A 1086 -22.45 -2.32 -15.78
CA GLY A 1086 -21.71 -3.24 -16.66
C GLY A 1086 -22.57 -4.31 -17.36
N GLN A 1087 -23.90 -4.30 -17.17
CA GLN A 1087 -24.81 -5.24 -17.82
C GLN A 1087 -25.63 -4.54 -18.92
N PRO A 1088 -25.69 -5.08 -20.16
CA PRO A 1088 -26.50 -4.50 -21.22
C PRO A 1088 -27.99 -4.65 -20.91
N LEU A 1089 -28.78 -3.61 -21.18
CA LEU A 1089 -30.24 -3.61 -21.10
C LEU A 1089 -30.82 -3.74 -22.51
N PRO A 1090 -31.28 -4.94 -22.93
CA PRO A 1090 -31.68 -5.19 -24.32
C PRO A 1090 -33.01 -4.52 -24.70
N THR A 1091 -33.83 -4.18 -23.71
CA THR A 1091 -35.15 -3.55 -23.89
C THR A 1091 -35.31 -2.42 -22.90
N LEU A 1092 -35.79 -1.27 -23.37
CA LEU A 1092 -36.11 -0.11 -22.55
C LEU A 1092 -37.60 0.16 -22.64
N GLU A 1093 -38.21 0.48 -21.51
CA GLU A 1093 -39.59 0.96 -21.48
C GLU A 1093 -39.65 2.38 -22.06
N ALA A 1094 -40.54 2.59 -23.03
CA ALA A 1094 -40.80 3.90 -23.58
C ALA A 1094 -42.03 4.51 -22.89
N ALA A 1095 -41.91 5.76 -22.45
CA ALA A 1095 -42.97 6.50 -21.78
C ALA A 1095 -43.06 7.93 -22.32
N THR A 1096 -44.10 8.65 -21.92
CA THR A 1096 -44.25 10.09 -22.20
C THR A 1096 -44.25 10.86 -20.88
N VAL A 1097 -43.26 11.71 -20.67
CA VAL A 1097 -43.13 12.56 -19.48
C VAL A 1097 -43.17 14.02 -19.92
N ALA A 1098 -44.10 14.81 -19.35
CA ALA A 1098 -44.32 16.21 -19.72
C ALA A 1098 -44.47 16.45 -21.24
N GLY A 1099 -45.11 15.52 -21.95
CA GLY A 1099 -45.32 15.60 -23.40
C GLY A 1099 -44.11 15.21 -24.26
N GLN A 1100 -43.00 14.78 -23.67
CA GLN A 1100 -41.81 14.30 -24.38
C GLN A 1100 -41.69 12.79 -24.29
N ALA A 1101 -41.29 12.15 -25.39
CA ALA A 1101 -40.94 10.74 -25.41
C ALA A 1101 -39.64 10.50 -24.63
N VAL A 1102 -39.65 9.53 -23.73
CA VAL A 1102 -38.51 9.15 -22.89
C VAL A 1102 -38.32 7.64 -22.89
N TYR A 1103 -37.08 7.19 -22.72
CA TYR A 1103 -36.76 5.81 -22.39
C TYR A 1103 -36.39 5.72 -20.91
N MET A 1104 -36.95 4.75 -20.20
CA MET A 1104 -36.75 4.56 -18.77
C MET A 1104 -35.70 3.49 -18.49
N VAL A 1105 -34.75 3.81 -17.62
CA VAL A 1105 -33.76 2.85 -17.09
C VAL A 1105 -34.03 2.65 -15.61
N PRO A 1106 -34.46 1.45 -15.16
CA PRO A 1106 -34.77 1.21 -13.76
C PRO A 1106 -33.48 1.19 -12.92
N VAL A 1107 -33.41 2.05 -11.91
CA VAL A 1107 -32.25 2.16 -11.00
C VAL A 1107 -32.55 1.67 -9.58
N LEU A 1108 -33.83 1.55 -9.23
CA LEU A 1108 -34.25 0.83 -8.02
C LEU A 1108 -34.69 -0.58 -8.43
N GLN A 1109 -33.79 -1.55 -8.30
CA GLN A 1109 -34.17 -2.95 -8.45
C GLN A 1109 -34.93 -3.43 -7.21
N PRO A 1110 -35.96 -4.29 -7.36
CA PRO A 1110 -36.73 -4.84 -6.25
C PRO A 1110 -35.88 -5.63 -5.25
#